data_AF-A0A2T3ASL7-F1
#
_entry.id   AF-A0A2T3ASL7-F1
#
_cell.length_a   1.000
_cell.length_b   1.000
_cell.length_c   1.000
_cell.angle_alpha   90.00
_cell.angle_beta   90.00
_cell.angle_gamma   90.00
#
_symmetry.space_group_name_H-M   'P 1'
#
loop_
_entity.id
_entity.type
_entity.pdbx_description
1 polymer ?
#
loop_
_entity_poly.entity_id
_entity_poly.type
_entity_poly.pdbx_seq_one_letter_code
_entity_poly.pdbx_strand_id
1 'polypeptide(L)'
;MSPVFFSCIICGDIVQSGDRDSEVSWLAEFRAGNLREPRVSGVGLNHDPNGSFYVVPFCYDARWDDEGYQFPAENELSMMVQFPDEGRHGFILHAVCYSLLQRFFQPEPVPVARLLEICKSCPFQYLGLSWDHDYGGIVRLKNTYPWDQDLDPLEQPKLHRYRQADPWNIPELKEHLQRTQLGMPKRRRVNSTKLNLIDELGSNCVTRRGVKSTKLNLIDGAVSNCFTRLPLEVLGHIVTYLPTDEVRTLDRTSKGLAKIIPSVLGPSFWASRFYPPFELDFVFEAQEYKGELDWRSLYFRMGKALHRSRGLRNRKRIWGLIRSPLSELACMHWTGSLALRPLDGHEVKLTWKEMHGDLQPLQHRVGTSGFVTGCKRFHTQRTSIPTLLRQVAVCTISIGNATYVTGLRFIPNEGLEVRLGYTVGGKGSSLTEQFMDTTGVQGFILAIGLRGVRALQFISCTGQLSKWFGCPKDLPKTRRLATSQSITVLEAGFDGFKMVSLAIAETFEGAANKAESLRDSALWYPNIPETRLHLNETCFPGINTSNSSEFRPFCYTLFGGATILEPLTKISVLCSGDYIWAIDFHYDTGNIQRLGHQPYKLSSCDTLYFLIDGAGGEIIETIEVDLKTSLAHPEGVGKLRSFQISTNRGRQKHFHGELRSLEQPYSLRPVAIIPGTTLTGLYTEWLQTSGMACLGIISEFVEELSKPSTLTTCQIGETDSIEE
;
A
#
# COMPACT_ATOMS: atom_id res chain seq x y z
N MET A 1 -30.78 14.76 -11.10
CA MET A 1 -29.43 14.44 -10.61
C MET A 1 -29.52 13.09 -9.91
N SER A 2 -28.58 12.16 -10.12
CA SER A 2 -28.57 10.89 -9.40
C SER A 2 -28.30 11.14 -7.91
N PRO A 3 -28.90 10.37 -6.99
CA PRO A 3 -28.68 10.55 -5.56
C PRO A 3 -27.21 10.36 -5.17
N VAL A 4 -26.66 11.27 -4.37
CA VAL A 4 -25.26 11.21 -3.91
C VAL A 4 -25.20 10.52 -2.55
N PHE A 5 -24.98 9.21 -2.56
CA PHE A 5 -24.77 8.44 -1.33
C PHE A 5 -23.29 8.46 -0.92
N PHE A 6 -23.01 8.66 0.36
CA PHE A 6 -21.65 8.55 0.90
C PHE A 6 -21.46 7.26 1.72
N SER A 7 -20.24 6.75 1.69
CA SER A 7 -19.82 5.55 2.41
C SER A 7 -19.16 5.92 3.72
N CYS A 8 -19.42 5.13 4.75
CA CYS A 8 -18.80 5.30 6.06
C CYS A 8 -17.27 5.14 5.95
N ILE A 9 -16.53 6.09 6.52
CA ILE A 9 -15.06 6.08 6.48
C ILE A 9 -14.39 4.92 7.24
N ILE A 10 -15.14 4.20 8.08
CA ILE A 10 -14.65 3.02 8.83
C ILE A 10 -14.94 1.74 8.07
N CYS A 11 -16.22 1.49 7.76
CA CYS A 11 -16.64 0.18 7.25
C CYS A 11 -16.68 0.12 5.71
N GLY A 12 -16.63 1.27 5.03
CA GLY A 12 -16.70 1.38 3.57
C GLY A 12 -18.06 1.09 2.96
N ASP A 13 -19.09 0.82 3.77
CA ASP A 13 -20.46 0.60 3.30
C ASP A 13 -21.23 1.92 3.21
N ILE A 14 -22.23 1.94 2.35
CA ILE A 14 -23.03 3.12 2.06
C ILE A 14 -23.93 3.47 3.26
N VAL A 15 -24.04 4.77 3.57
CA VAL A 15 -25.09 5.28 4.45
C VAL A 15 -26.39 5.38 3.66
N GLN A 16 -27.29 4.43 3.90
CA GLN A 16 -28.52 4.26 3.14
C GLN A 16 -29.59 5.27 3.55
N SER A 17 -30.54 5.54 2.67
CA SER A 17 -31.75 6.27 3.06
C SER A 17 -32.61 5.40 3.99
N GLY A 18 -33.04 5.94 5.12
CA GLY A 18 -33.98 5.34 6.05
C GLY A 18 -35.30 6.10 6.10
N ASP A 19 -36.37 5.38 6.37
CA ASP A 19 -37.71 5.93 6.57
C ASP A 19 -38.04 5.96 8.07
N ARG A 20 -38.46 7.13 8.55
CA ARG A 20 -38.77 7.41 9.96
C ARG A 20 -39.95 6.56 10.47
N ASP A 21 -40.84 6.16 9.58
CA ASP A 21 -42.07 5.42 9.91
C ASP A 21 -41.87 3.89 9.84
N SER A 22 -40.65 3.42 9.63
CA SER A 22 -40.30 2.00 9.44
C SER A 22 -39.23 1.51 10.42
N GLU A 23 -38.97 0.19 10.42
CA GLU A 23 -37.81 -0.35 11.15
C GLU A 23 -36.51 0.20 10.55
N VAL A 24 -35.88 1.13 11.26
CA VAL A 24 -34.68 1.82 10.81
C VAL A 24 -33.48 0.87 10.82
N SER A 25 -32.91 0.64 9.62
CA SER A 25 -31.65 -0.06 9.48
C SER A 25 -30.50 0.72 10.12
N TRP A 26 -29.59 0.03 10.82
CA TRP A 26 -28.37 0.64 11.34
C TRP A 26 -27.50 1.29 10.24
N LEU A 27 -27.68 0.90 8.97
CA LEU A 27 -27.00 1.49 7.81
C LEU A 27 -27.51 2.89 7.47
N ALA A 28 -28.67 3.31 7.98
CA ALA A 28 -29.24 4.64 7.77
C ALA A 28 -28.87 5.63 8.88
N GLU A 29 -28.50 5.12 10.06
CA GLU A 29 -28.05 5.96 11.17
C GLU A 29 -26.57 6.33 11.04
N PHE A 30 -26.28 7.62 11.16
CA PHE A 30 -24.93 8.14 10.98
C PHE A 30 -24.55 9.19 12.02
N ARG A 31 -23.25 9.42 12.14
CA ARG A 31 -22.63 10.55 12.82
C ARG A 31 -21.67 11.24 11.84
N ALA A 32 -21.36 12.49 12.11
CA ALA A 32 -20.43 13.29 11.34
C ALA A 32 -19.25 13.73 12.21
N GLY A 33 -18.03 13.55 11.69
CA GLY A 33 -16.84 14.15 12.27
C GLY A 33 -16.65 15.56 11.73
N ASN A 34 -16.75 16.57 12.59
CA ASN A 34 -16.70 17.98 12.19
C ASN A 34 -15.25 18.46 12.06
N LEU A 35 -14.90 19.07 10.93
CA LEU A 35 -13.54 19.56 10.67
C LEU A 35 -13.17 20.86 11.38
N ARG A 36 -14.15 21.71 11.68
CA ARG A 36 -13.95 23.00 12.33
C ARG A 36 -13.72 22.83 13.83
N GLU A 37 -14.51 21.96 14.44
CA GLU A 37 -14.35 21.53 15.83
C GLU A 37 -14.19 20.01 15.82
N PRO A 38 -13.00 19.46 16.16
CA PRO A 38 -12.70 18.03 16.00
C PRO A 38 -13.47 17.17 17.01
N ARG A 39 -14.78 17.10 16.81
CA ARG A 39 -15.79 16.42 17.61
C ARG A 39 -16.68 15.63 16.68
N VAL A 40 -17.32 14.61 17.25
CA VAL A 40 -18.33 13.83 16.56
C VAL A 40 -19.70 14.35 16.97
N SER A 41 -20.58 14.50 15.99
CA SER A 41 -21.98 14.89 16.16
C SER A 41 -22.79 13.87 16.97
N GLY A 42 -24.05 14.21 17.27
CA GLY A 42 -25.11 13.28 17.64
C GLY A 42 -25.47 12.29 16.53
N VAL A 43 -26.51 11.48 16.74
CA VAL A 43 -26.97 10.47 15.76
C VAL A 43 -28.01 11.07 14.82
N GLY A 44 -27.70 11.12 13.53
CA GLY A 44 -28.61 11.50 12.46
C GLY A 44 -29.24 10.28 11.79
N LEU A 45 -30.32 10.52 11.06
CA LEU A 45 -30.93 9.56 10.13
C LEU A 45 -30.80 10.13 8.72
N ASN A 46 -30.26 9.35 7.79
CA ASN A 46 -30.25 9.77 6.40
C ASN A 46 -31.67 9.62 5.83
N HIS A 47 -32.44 10.70 5.84
CA HIS A 47 -33.84 10.73 5.45
C HIS A 47 -34.05 11.24 4.00
N ASP A 48 -32.99 11.65 3.29
CA ASP A 48 -33.11 12.18 1.93
C ASP A 48 -32.93 11.09 0.86
N PRO A 49 -34.00 10.66 0.17
CA PRO A 49 -33.89 9.67 -0.92
C PRO A 49 -33.10 10.20 -2.13
N ASN A 50 -32.93 11.53 -2.24
CA ASN A 50 -32.16 12.18 -3.30
C ASN A 50 -30.70 12.46 -2.91
N GLY A 51 -30.28 12.15 -1.67
CA GLY A 51 -28.88 12.24 -1.21
C GLY A 51 -28.24 13.62 -1.36
N SER A 52 -29.02 14.70 -1.32
CA SER A 52 -28.53 16.06 -1.55
C SER A 52 -28.01 16.70 -0.27
N PHE A 53 -28.63 16.39 0.88
CA PHE A 53 -28.32 17.04 2.16
C PHE A 53 -28.25 16.03 3.32
N TYR A 54 -27.28 16.22 4.22
CA TYR A 54 -27.11 15.41 5.43
C TYR A 54 -27.37 16.28 6.65
N VAL A 55 -28.41 15.95 7.43
CA VAL A 55 -28.79 16.70 8.63
C VAL A 55 -28.50 15.86 9.87
N VAL A 56 -27.74 16.42 10.81
CA VAL A 56 -27.30 15.69 12.01
C VAL A 56 -27.24 16.59 13.24
N PRO A 57 -27.74 16.15 14.41
CA PRO A 57 -27.63 16.94 15.63
C PRO A 57 -26.16 17.21 15.98
N PHE A 58 -25.77 18.45 16.30
CA PHE A 58 -24.39 18.73 16.72
C PHE A 58 -24.07 18.27 18.14
N CYS A 59 -25.07 18.23 19.03
CA CYS A 59 -24.89 17.71 20.38
C CYS A 59 -24.63 16.20 20.35
N TYR A 60 -23.54 15.77 20.98
CA TYR A 60 -23.08 14.38 20.94
C TYR A 60 -24.12 13.36 21.44
N ASP A 61 -24.89 13.73 22.47
CA ASP A 61 -25.90 12.89 23.10
C ASP A 61 -27.29 12.99 22.42
N ALA A 62 -27.48 13.94 21.51
CA ALA A 62 -28.73 14.11 20.80
C ALA A 62 -28.89 13.09 19.65
N ARG A 63 -30.14 12.78 19.32
CA ARG A 63 -30.51 11.85 18.26
C ARG A 63 -31.62 12.41 17.39
N TRP A 64 -31.73 11.83 16.20
CA TRP A 64 -32.76 12.18 15.23
C TRP A 64 -34.17 11.83 15.75
N ASP A 65 -34.31 10.86 16.65
CA ASP A 65 -35.57 10.39 17.23
C ASP A 65 -35.92 11.05 18.57
N ASP A 66 -35.15 12.07 19.01
CA ASP A 66 -35.47 12.85 20.20
C ASP A 66 -36.78 13.66 20.02
N GLU A 67 -37.52 13.79 21.12
CA GLU A 67 -38.79 14.54 21.12
C GLU A 67 -38.56 15.99 20.65
N GLY A 68 -39.29 16.40 19.61
CA GLY A 68 -39.20 17.74 19.02
C GLY A 68 -38.12 17.94 17.96
N TYR A 69 -37.28 16.94 17.65
CA TYR A 69 -36.27 17.07 16.58
C TYR A 69 -36.91 16.97 15.19
N GLN A 70 -36.81 18.02 14.38
CA GLN A 70 -37.43 18.13 13.04
C GLN A 70 -36.43 18.38 11.91
N PHE A 71 -35.20 17.85 12.01
CA PHE A 71 -34.14 18.01 10.99
C PHE A 71 -33.95 19.47 10.54
N PRO A 72 -33.62 20.38 11.46
CA PRO A 72 -33.61 21.79 11.15
C PRO A 72 -32.42 22.14 10.24
N ALA A 73 -32.58 23.14 9.35
CA ALA A 73 -31.60 23.47 8.31
C ALA A 73 -30.24 23.90 8.88
N GLU A 74 -30.20 24.48 10.08
CA GLU A 74 -28.95 24.83 10.77
C GLU A 74 -28.07 23.62 11.11
N ASN A 75 -28.64 22.42 11.15
CA ASN A 75 -27.96 21.15 11.40
C ASN A 75 -27.51 20.45 10.11
N GLU A 76 -27.67 21.11 8.96
CA GLU A 76 -27.15 20.63 7.69
C GLU A 76 -25.63 20.71 7.65
N LEU A 77 -24.99 19.64 7.18
CA LEU A 77 -23.54 19.54 7.03
C LEU A 77 -23.18 19.12 5.61
N SER A 78 -22.25 19.87 5.01
CA SER A 78 -21.60 19.44 3.77
C SER A 78 -20.70 18.24 4.07
N MET A 79 -20.96 17.12 3.40
CA MET A 79 -20.22 15.88 3.62
C MET A 79 -19.19 15.63 2.52
N MET A 80 -18.03 15.11 2.90
CA MET A 80 -17.08 14.45 1.99
C MET A 80 -16.56 15.35 0.85
N VAL A 81 -17.17 15.30 -0.34
CA VAL A 81 -16.79 16.11 -1.52
C VAL A 81 -17.70 17.29 -1.77
N GLN A 82 -18.78 17.43 -1.01
CA GLN A 82 -19.70 18.57 -1.11
C GLN A 82 -18.98 19.86 -0.73
N PHE A 83 -19.40 20.95 -1.35
CA PHE A 83 -18.85 22.27 -1.08
C PHE A 83 -19.08 22.63 0.38
N PRO A 84 -18.05 23.04 1.12
CA PRO A 84 -18.21 23.44 2.51
C PRO A 84 -19.12 24.67 2.59
N ASP A 85 -20.24 24.56 3.29
CA ASP A 85 -21.11 25.68 3.61
C ASP A 85 -20.62 26.37 4.89
N GLU A 86 -20.19 27.62 4.82
CA GLU A 86 -19.68 28.40 5.97
C GLU A 86 -18.58 27.68 6.80
N GLY A 87 -17.80 26.79 6.16
CA GLY A 87 -16.77 25.98 6.82
C GLY A 87 -17.30 24.75 7.57
N ARG A 88 -18.60 24.45 7.48
CA ARG A 88 -19.24 23.23 7.98
C ARG A 88 -19.00 22.09 7.01
N HIS A 89 -17.93 21.34 7.24
CA HIS A 89 -17.58 20.16 6.45
C HIS A 89 -17.22 18.98 7.35
N GLY A 90 -17.63 17.78 6.96
CA GLY A 90 -17.40 16.60 7.78
C GLY A 90 -17.25 15.28 7.03
N PHE A 91 -16.77 14.29 7.76
CA PHE A 91 -16.67 12.90 7.32
C PHE A 91 -17.79 12.07 7.94
N ILE A 92 -18.42 11.22 7.14
CA ILE A 92 -19.58 10.42 7.57
C ILE A 92 -19.18 9.06 8.13
N LEU A 93 -19.83 8.68 9.22
CA LEU A 93 -19.63 7.45 9.98
C LEU A 93 -20.98 6.80 10.26
N HIS A 94 -21.14 5.49 10.09
CA HIS A 94 -22.31 4.84 10.71
C HIS A 94 -22.24 5.00 12.23
N ALA A 95 -23.37 5.28 12.87
CA ALA A 95 -23.42 5.48 14.32
C ALA A 95 -22.86 4.27 15.07
N VAL A 96 -23.25 3.06 14.64
CA VAL A 96 -22.74 1.79 15.17
C VAL A 96 -21.23 1.60 14.93
N CYS A 97 -20.69 2.01 13.78
CA CYS A 97 -19.25 1.89 13.52
C CYS A 97 -18.44 2.79 14.47
N TYR A 98 -18.96 3.97 14.80
CA TYR A 98 -18.34 4.83 15.81
C TYR A 98 -18.45 4.23 17.21
N SER A 99 -19.57 3.61 17.58
CA SER A 99 -19.69 2.89 18.87
C SER A 99 -18.67 1.75 19.00
N LEU A 100 -18.42 1.00 17.93
CA LEU A 100 -17.37 -0.04 17.91
C LEU A 100 -15.98 0.58 18.06
N LEU A 101 -15.73 1.72 17.41
CA LEU A 101 -14.48 2.46 17.55
C LEU A 101 -14.28 2.94 19.01
N GLN A 102 -15.33 3.47 19.65
CA GLN A 102 -15.28 3.85 21.06
C GLN A 102 -15.00 2.65 21.96
N ARG A 103 -15.66 1.51 21.71
CA ARG A 103 -15.41 0.28 22.48
C ARG A 103 -13.96 -0.17 22.38
N PHE A 104 -13.35 -0.03 21.20
CA PHE A 104 -11.96 -0.38 20.97
C PHE A 104 -10.97 0.52 21.73
N PHE A 105 -11.24 1.83 21.79
CA PHE A 105 -10.35 2.80 22.43
C PHE A 105 -10.48 2.88 23.95
N GLN A 106 -11.54 2.31 24.54
CA GLN A 106 -11.74 2.35 25.98
C GLN A 106 -10.55 1.80 26.79
N PRO A 107 -10.21 2.41 27.94
CA PRO A 107 -10.91 3.53 28.59
C PRO A 107 -10.63 4.92 28.00
N GLU A 108 -9.65 5.06 27.12
CA GLU A 108 -9.29 6.31 26.47
C GLU A 108 -10.36 6.78 25.47
N PRO A 109 -10.54 8.09 25.27
CA PRO A 109 -11.41 8.59 24.22
C PRO A 109 -10.79 8.35 22.85
N VAL A 110 -11.65 8.22 21.83
CA VAL A 110 -11.21 8.18 20.44
C VAL A 110 -10.49 9.50 20.11
N PRO A 111 -9.27 9.48 19.54
CA PRO A 111 -8.55 10.69 19.13
C PRO A 111 -9.14 11.27 17.84
N VAL A 112 -10.33 11.89 17.95
CA VAL A 112 -11.12 12.39 16.81
C VAL A 112 -10.34 13.36 15.94
N ALA A 113 -9.60 14.31 16.54
CA ALA A 113 -8.78 15.26 15.79
C ALA A 113 -7.78 14.56 14.85
N ARG A 114 -7.15 13.48 15.36
CA ARG A 114 -6.19 12.68 14.60
C ARG A 114 -6.89 11.92 13.47
N LEU A 115 -8.03 11.31 13.76
CA LEU A 115 -8.84 10.62 12.74
C LEU A 115 -9.21 11.54 11.57
N LEU A 116 -9.63 12.78 11.87
CA LEU A 116 -10.01 13.75 10.85
C LEU A 116 -8.83 14.26 10.02
N GLU A 117 -7.66 14.45 10.63
CA GLU A 117 -6.42 14.79 9.92
C GLU A 117 -6.02 13.67 8.94
N ILE A 118 -6.13 12.42 9.37
CA ILE A 118 -5.89 11.27 8.49
C ILE A 118 -6.89 11.24 7.34
N CYS A 119 -8.18 11.45 7.62
CA CYS A 119 -9.22 11.48 6.58
C CYS A 119 -8.97 12.56 5.52
N LYS A 120 -8.48 13.75 5.92
CA LYS A 120 -8.10 14.82 4.99
C LYS A 120 -6.97 14.41 4.02
N SER A 121 -6.14 13.45 4.43
CA SER A 121 -4.98 12.97 3.68
C SER A 121 -5.33 11.93 2.62
N CYS A 122 -6.51 11.32 2.74
CA CYS A 122 -6.97 10.27 1.83
C CYS A 122 -7.79 10.89 0.68
N PRO A 123 -7.52 10.54 -0.59
CA PRO A 123 -8.35 10.98 -1.70
C PRO A 123 -9.74 10.37 -1.59
N PHE A 124 -10.71 11.07 -2.17
CA PHE A 124 -12.09 10.61 -2.23
C PHE A 124 -12.37 9.97 -3.59
N GLN A 125 -12.76 8.70 -3.59
CA GLN A 125 -13.04 7.95 -4.81
C GLN A 125 -14.45 7.37 -4.74
N TYR A 126 -15.25 7.63 -5.76
CA TYR A 126 -16.65 7.22 -5.90
C TYR A 126 -17.55 7.75 -4.79
N LEU A 127 -17.74 6.97 -3.73
CA LEU A 127 -18.67 7.26 -2.64
C LEU A 127 -17.95 7.36 -1.29
N GLY A 128 -16.64 7.12 -1.21
CA GLY A 128 -15.92 7.05 0.08
C GLY A 128 -14.45 7.44 0.01
N LEU A 129 -13.82 7.46 1.17
CA LEU A 129 -12.38 7.66 1.27
C LEU A 129 -11.62 6.45 0.74
N SER A 130 -10.55 6.69 0.00
CA SER A 130 -9.65 5.64 -0.46
C SER A 130 -8.46 5.55 0.49
N TRP A 131 -8.52 4.60 1.42
CA TRP A 131 -7.47 4.35 2.43
C TRP A 131 -6.36 3.40 1.96
N ASP A 132 -6.29 3.08 0.66
CA ASP A 132 -5.39 2.06 0.11
C ASP A 132 -5.66 0.62 0.62
N HIS A 133 -6.89 0.37 1.07
CA HIS A 133 -7.40 -0.96 1.42
C HIS A 133 -8.83 -1.19 0.89
N ASP A 134 -9.26 -2.44 0.89
CA ASP A 134 -10.50 -2.95 0.25
C ASP A 134 -11.73 -2.93 1.17
N TYR A 135 -11.65 -2.23 2.31
CA TYR A 135 -12.62 -2.25 3.42
C TYR A 135 -13.04 -3.67 3.89
N GLY A 136 -12.10 -4.61 3.90
CA GLY A 136 -12.36 -6.00 4.30
C GLY A 136 -13.17 -6.74 3.25
N GLY A 137 -12.86 -6.47 1.98
CA GLY A 137 -13.47 -7.04 0.77
C GLY A 137 -14.78 -6.40 0.32
N ILE A 138 -15.17 -5.22 0.83
CA ILE A 138 -16.39 -4.54 0.34
C ILE A 138 -16.15 -3.90 -1.03
N VAL A 139 -14.96 -3.35 -1.25
CA VAL A 139 -14.60 -2.68 -2.49
C VAL A 139 -13.42 -3.39 -3.13
N ARG A 140 -13.41 -3.57 -4.45
CA ARG A 140 -12.24 -4.11 -5.14
C ARG A 140 -11.25 -2.98 -5.40
N LEU A 141 -9.97 -3.21 -5.09
CA LEU A 141 -8.90 -2.34 -5.57
C LEU A 141 -8.55 -2.75 -7.00
N LYS A 142 -8.49 -1.78 -7.89
CA LYS A 142 -8.08 -1.99 -9.28
C LYS A 142 -6.97 -1.02 -9.63
N ASN A 143 -6.08 -1.49 -10.48
CA ASN A 143 -4.94 -0.72 -10.88
C ASN A 143 -4.61 -0.95 -12.35
N THR A 144 -4.34 0.14 -13.05
CA THR A 144 -3.83 0.11 -14.42
C THR A 144 -2.33 -0.15 -14.41
N TYR A 145 -1.65 0.55 -13.51
CA TYR A 145 -0.27 0.28 -13.09
C TYR A 145 -0.23 0.03 -11.59
N PRO A 146 0.74 -0.74 -11.07
CA PRO A 146 0.70 -1.14 -9.67
C PRO A 146 0.70 0.01 -8.63
N TRP A 147 1.18 1.20 -9.02
CA TRP A 147 1.17 2.44 -8.22
C TRP A 147 -0.09 3.31 -8.39
N ASP A 148 -0.97 2.97 -9.34
CA ASP A 148 -2.22 3.66 -9.69
C ASP A 148 -3.42 2.86 -9.17
N GLN A 149 -3.52 2.75 -7.84
CA GLN A 149 -4.61 2.03 -7.18
C GLN A 149 -5.83 2.93 -7.00
N ASP A 150 -6.89 2.56 -7.70
CA ASP A 150 -8.22 3.14 -7.58
C ASP A 150 -9.22 2.12 -7.03
N LEU A 151 -10.27 2.61 -6.38
CA LEU A 151 -11.43 1.80 -6.07
C LEU A 151 -12.14 1.38 -7.39
N ASP A 152 -12.62 0.14 -7.53
CA ASP A 152 -13.46 -0.26 -8.68
C ASP A 152 -14.95 -0.19 -8.29
N PRO A 153 -15.74 0.68 -8.92
CA PRO A 153 -17.14 0.91 -8.55
C PRO A 153 -18.10 -0.12 -9.15
N LEU A 154 -17.69 -0.84 -10.21
CA LEU A 154 -18.59 -1.68 -11.02
C LEU A 154 -18.65 -3.13 -10.52
N GLU A 155 -17.74 -3.53 -9.63
CA GLU A 155 -17.75 -4.86 -9.01
C GLU A 155 -17.80 -4.76 -7.50
N GLN A 156 -18.98 -4.50 -6.94
CA GLN A 156 -19.24 -4.95 -5.57
C GLN A 156 -19.26 -6.49 -5.62
N PRO A 157 -18.40 -7.19 -4.86
CA PRO A 157 -18.44 -8.64 -4.85
C PRO A 157 -19.85 -9.10 -4.47
N LYS A 158 -20.48 -9.91 -5.31
CA LYS A 158 -21.87 -10.39 -5.16
C LYS A 158 -22.14 -11.19 -3.87
N LEU A 159 -21.18 -11.27 -2.93
CA LEU A 159 -21.11 -12.28 -1.88
C LEU A 159 -21.29 -11.80 -0.43
N HIS A 160 -21.43 -10.50 -0.15
CA HIS A 160 -21.37 -10.02 1.25
C HIS A 160 -22.75 -9.72 1.88
N ARG A 161 -23.74 -10.65 1.80
CA ARG A 161 -25.04 -10.51 2.52
C ARG A 161 -24.90 -10.28 4.03
N TYR A 162 -23.73 -10.56 4.61
CA TYR A 162 -23.49 -10.27 6.03
C TYR A 162 -23.26 -8.80 6.33
N ARG A 163 -22.89 -7.97 5.35
CA ARG A 163 -22.65 -6.54 5.55
C ARG A 163 -23.88 -5.78 6.01
N GLN A 164 -25.08 -6.30 5.69
CA GLN A 164 -26.36 -5.73 6.11
C GLN A 164 -26.71 -6.05 7.57
N ALA A 165 -26.12 -7.09 8.16
CA ALA A 165 -26.43 -7.48 9.53
C ALA A 165 -25.77 -6.51 10.52
N ASP A 166 -26.53 -6.09 11.54
CA ASP A 166 -26.07 -5.20 12.59
C ASP A 166 -24.83 -5.78 13.30
N PRO A 167 -23.68 -5.10 13.25
CA PRO A 167 -22.47 -5.57 13.91
C PRO A 167 -22.45 -5.22 15.41
N TRP A 168 -23.38 -4.43 15.94
CA TRP A 168 -23.51 -4.14 17.38
C TRP A 168 -24.53 -5.07 18.03
N ASN A 169 -25.76 -5.13 17.52
CA ASN A 169 -26.80 -5.98 18.10
C ASN A 169 -26.76 -7.39 17.49
N ILE A 170 -26.17 -8.34 18.22
CA ILE A 170 -26.02 -9.75 17.80
C ILE A 170 -26.74 -10.67 18.80
N PRO A 171 -28.05 -10.92 18.64
CA PRO A 171 -28.85 -11.66 19.62
C PRO A 171 -28.33 -13.07 19.94
N GLU A 172 -27.82 -13.78 18.94
CA GLU A 172 -27.29 -15.13 19.08
C GLU A 172 -26.04 -15.20 19.98
N LEU A 173 -25.32 -14.08 20.18
CA LEU A 173 -24.13 -14.05 21.02
C LEU A 173 -24.49 -14.28 22.49
N LYS A 174 -25.59 -13.69 22.97
CA LYS A 174 -26.08 -13.88 24.34
C LYS A 174 -26.39 -15.36 24.61
N GLU A 175 -26.99 -16.03 23.65
CA GLU A 175 -27.29 -17.46 23.73
C GLU A 175 -26.02 -18.31 23.81
N HIS A 176 -24.97 -17.93 23.07
CA HIS A 176 -23.68 -18.61 23.14
C HIS A 176 -23.00 -18.46 24.51
N LEU A 177 -22.98 -17.25 25.08
CA LEU A 177 -22.41 -16.97 26.40
C LEU A 177 -23.14 -17.76 27.50
N GLN A 178 -24.47 -17.74 27.49
CA GLN A 178 -25.29 -18.47 28.46
C GLN A 178 -25.07 -19.99 28.40
N ARG A 179 -24.90 -20.57 27.21
CA ARG A 179 -24.66 -22.00 27.03
C ARG A 179 -23.27 -22.46 27.48
N THR A 180 -22.35 -21.54 27.68
CA THR A 180 -20.98 -21.80 28.14
C THR A 180 -20.76 -21.39 29.59
N GLN A 181 -21.80 -20.91 30.27
CA GLN A 181 -21.71 -20.60 31.69
C GLN A 181 -21.50 -21.88 32.51
N LEU A 182 -20.48 -21.86 33.38
CA LEU A 182 -20.22 -22.92 34.35
C LEU A 182 -21.33 -22.93 35.42
N GLY A 183 -21.75 -24.13 35.83
CA GLY A 183 -22.81 -24.30 36.84
C GLY A 183 -24.25 -24.37 36.30
N MET A 184 -24.47 -24.18 34.99
CA MET A 184 -25.79 -24.41 34.37
C MET A 184 -26.09 -25.93 34.26
N PRO A 185 -27.32 -26.40 34.57
CA PRO A 185 -27.70 -27.78 34.34
C PRO A 185 -27.62 -28.07 32.84
N LYS A 186 -26.72 -28.97 32.44
CA LYS A 186 -26.63 -29.45 31.05
C LYS A 186 -28.00 -30.01 30.68
N ARG A 187 -28.76 -29.33 29.82
CA ARG A 187 -30.00 -29.87 29.24
C ARG A 187 -29.64 -31.20 28.57
N ARG A 188 -30.02 -32.32 29.20
CA ARG A 188 -29.95 -33.65 28.60
C ARG A 188 -30.78 -33.59 27.32
N ARG A 189 -30.11 -33.63 26.16
CA ARG A 189 -30.77 -34.04 24.91
C ARG A 189 -31.12 -35.51 25.10
N VAL A 190 -32.38 -35.79 25.40
CA VAL A 190 -32.95 -37.12 25.26
C VAL A 190 -33.12 -37.34 23.76
N ASN A 191 -32.06 -37.78 23.10
CA ASN A 191 -32.19 -38.52 21.85
C ASN A 191 -31.76 -39.94 22.18
N SER A 192 -32.76 -40.81 22.23
CA SER A 192 -32.60 -42.24 22.45
C SER A 192 -31.77 -42.87 21.34
N THR A 193 -30.96 -43.82 21.77
CA THR A 193 -30.22 -44.85 21.02
C THR A 193 -28.90 -44.46 20.32
N LYS A 194 -27.85 -45.18 20.78
CA LYS A 194 -26.47 -45.34 20.28
C LYS A 194 -25.48 -44.22 20.58
N LEU A 195 -24.79 -44.34 21.73
CA LEU A 195 -23.40 -44.83 21.80
C LEU A 195 -22.95 -44.85 23.27
N ASN A 196 -22.92 -46.04 23.86
CA ASN A 196 -22.08 -46.30 25.03
C ASN A 196 -20.70 -46.66 24.50
N LEU A 197 -19.71 -45.79 24.70
CA LEU A 197 -18.30 -46.13 24.95
C LEU A 197 -17.52 -44.81 25.04
N ILE A 198 -16.72 -44.71 26.10
CA ILE A 198 -15.88 -43.57 26.53
C ILE A 198 -16.62 -42.55 27.43
N ASP A 199 -17.07 -43.00 28.60
CA ASP A 199 -17.22 -42.15 29.78
C ASP A 199 -16.88 -42.95 31.06
N GLU A 200 -15.62 -43.39 31.14
CA GLU A 200 -14.98 -43.79 32.39
C GLU A 200 -13.55 -43.26 32.33
N LEU A 201 -13.34 -42.04 32.83
CA LEU A 201 -12.07 -41.50 33.37
C LEU A 201 -12.24 -40.02 33.71
N GLY A 202 -13.31 -39.68 34.46
CA GLY A 202 -13.68 -38.29 34.65
C GLY A 202 -14.45 -38.00 35.91
N SER A 203 -14.24 -38.73 37.01
CA SER A 203 -14.60 -38.30 38.37
C SER A 203 -14.11 -39.32 39.38
N ASN A 204 -13.01 -39.00 40.08
CA ASN A 204 -12.95 -39.16 41.52
C ASN A 204 -11.71 -38.51 42.13
N CYS A 205 -11.94 -37.94 43.32
CA CYS A 205 -10.99 -37.58 44.36
C CYS A 205 -10.27 -36.23 44.26
N VAL A 206 -10.99 -35.21 44.75
CA VAL A 206 -10.42 -34.27 45.73
C VAL A 206 -9.80 -35.08 46.87
N THR A 207 -8.47 -35.11 46.96
CA THR A 207 -7.76 -35.19 48.24
C THR A 207 -6.48 -34.36 48.16
N ARG A 208 -6.33 -33.44 49.11
CA ARG A 208 -5.10 -32.68 49.37
C ARG A 208 -3.97 -33.66 49.69
N ARG A 209 -2.97 -33.80 48.81
CA ARG A 209 -1.65 -34.35 49.15
C ARG A 209 -0.56 -33.53 48.45
N GLY A 210 0.51 -33.29 49.20
CA GLY A 210 1.51 -32.26 48.95
C GLY A 210 2.23 -32.34 47.60
N VAL A 211 2.71 -31.17 47.20
CA VAL A 211 3.58 -30.90 46.07
C VAL A 211 4.78 -31.85 46.10
N LYS A 212 4.76 -32.88 45.26
CA LYS A 212 5.95 -33.55 44.77
C LYS A 212 6.05 -33.26 43.29
N SER A 213 7.13 -32.60 42.90
CA SER A 213 7.55 -32.37 41.52
C SER A 213 7.54 -33.70 40.76
N THR A 214 6.47 -33.96 40.01
CA THR A 214 6.41 -35.07 39.07
C THR A 214 7.21 -34.66 37.85
N LYS A 215 8.50 -35.02 37.86
CA LYS A 215 9.27 -35.18 36.61
C LYS A 215 8.48 -36.14 35.73
N LEU A 216 7.80 -35.62 34.71
CA LEU A 216 7.34 -36.41 33.58
C LEU A 216 8.59 -37.09 33.02
N ASN A 217 8.63 -38.43 33.10
CA ASN A 217 9.70 -39.23 32.55
C ASN A 217 9.96 -38.78 31.11
N LEU A 218 11.19 -38.32 30.86
CA LEU A 218 11.67 -37.93 29.54
C LEU A 218 11.34 -39.04 28.56
N ILE A 219 10.53 -38.67 27.58
CA ILE A 219 10.00 -39.54 26.54
C ILE A 219 11.19 -40.00 25.70
N ASP A 220 11.39 -41.31 25.68
CA ASP A 220 12.41 -41.97 24.88
C ASP A 220 12.29 -41.53 23.40
N GLY A 221 13.36 -40.93 22.87
CA GLY A 221 13.46 -40.47 21.48
C GLY A 221 13.08 -39.00 21.17
N ALA A 222 12.73 -38.16 22.16
CA ALA A 222 12.50 -36.72 21.91
C ALA A 222 13.78 -35.90 22.15
N VAL A 223 14.31 -35.25 21.10
CA VAL A 223 15.44 -34.33 21.22
C VAL A 223 15.05 -33.17 22.15
N SER A 224 15.73 -33.06 23.29
CA SER A 224 15.56 -31.97 24.26
C SER A 224 15.92 -30.63 23.60
N ASN A 225 14.98 -29.69 23.59
CA ASN A 225 15.20 -28.31 23.18
C ASN A 225 15.06 -27.33 24.37
N CYS A 226 15.41 -26.05 24.15
CA CYS A 226 15.35 -25.02 25.19
C CYS A 226 13.96 -24.86 25.82
N PHE A 227 12.87 -25.09 25.07
CA PHE A 227 11.49 -25.00 25.57
C PHE A 227 11.06 -26.21 26.39
N THR A 228 11.49 -27.43 26.03
CA THR A 228 11.19 -28.66 26.80
C THR A 228 11.89 -28.70 28.17
N ARG A 229 12.83 -27.79 28.41
CA ARG A 229 13.54 -27.62 29.69
C ARG A 229 12.86 -26.61 30.63
N LEU A 230 11.88 -25.85 30.15
CA LEU A 230 11.14 -24.89 30.97
C LEU A 230 10.17 -25.61 31.90
N PRO A 231 9.92 -25.09 33.12
CA PRO A 231 8.78 -25.51 33.93
C PRO A 231 7.47 -25.37 33.14
N LEU A 232 6.53 -26.31 33.34
CA LEU A 232 5.27 -26.35 32.60
C LEU A 232 4.44 -25.07 32.80
N GLU A 233 4.55 -24.46 33.98
CA GLU A 233 3.89 -23.20 34.33
C GLU A 233 4.43 -22.04 33.50
N VAL A 234 5.76 -21.96 33.33
CA VAL A 234 6.43 -20.94 32.51
C VAL A 234 6.05 -21.12 31.04
N LEU A 235 6.07 -22.36 30.55
CA LEU A 235 5.64 -22.66 29.19
C LEU A 235 4.17 -22.32 28.96
N GLY A 236 3.28 -22.63 29.91
CA GLY A 236 1.87 -22.25 29.87
C GLY A 236 1.66 -20.74 29.83
N HIS A 237 2.44 -19.99 30.61
CA HIS A 237 2.44 -18.52 30.54
C HIS A 237 2.89 -18.02 29.17
N ILE A 238 4.02 -18.50 28.64
CA ILE A 238 4.50 -18.11 27.30
C ILE A 238 3.40 -18.35 26.25
N VAL A 239 2.86 -19.56 26.22
CA VAL A 239 1.81 -19.97 25.27
C VAL A 239 0.53 -19.11 25.40
N THR A 240 0.19 -18.64 26.61
CA THR A 240 -0.95 -17.73 26.86
C THR A 240 -0.80 -16.38 26.16
N TYR A 241 0.44 -15.90 25.96
CA TYR A 241 0.75 -14.62 25.30
C TYR A 241 1.03 -14.77 23.79
N LEU A 242 1.10 -15.98 23.25
CA LEU A 242 1.34 -16.20 21.82
C LEU A 242 0.03 -16.23 21.03
N PRO A 243 -0.01 -15.72 19.79
CA PRO A 243 -1.10 -15.97 18.85
C PRO A 243 -1.33 -17.48 18.64
N THR A 244 -2.56 -17.90 18.40
CA THR A 244 -2.89 -19.33 18.29
C THR A 244 -2.15 -20.03 17.15
N ASP A 245 -1.87 -19.33 16.04
CA ASP A 245 -1.11 -19.88 14.93
C ASP A 245 0.39 -20.03 15.24
N GLU A 246 0.96 -19.17 16.09
CA GLU A 246 2.32 -19.33 16.60
C GLU A 246 2.41 -20.51 17.56
N VAL A 247 1.40 -20.71 18.41
CA VAL A 247 1.31 -21.89 19.28
C VAL A 247 1.25 -23.18 18.45
N ARG A 248 0.46 -23.20 17.37
CA ARG A 248 0.42 -24.33 16.42
C ARG A 248 1.75 -24.53 15.70
N THR A 249 2.45 -23.45 15.38
CA THR A 249 3.77 -23.53 14.75
C THR A 249 4.78 -24.12 15.73
N LEU A 250 4.77 -23.64 16.99
CA LEU A 250 5.60 -24.14 18.08
C LEU A 250 5.36 -25.63 18.33
N ASP A 251 4.09 -26.06 18.33
CA ASP A 251 3.66 -27.47 18.42
C ASP A 251 4.27 -28.35 17.32
N ARG A 252 4.38 -27.82 16.10
CA ARG A 252 4.95 -28.52 14.94
C ARG A 252 6.47 -28.53 14.91
N THR A 253 7.16 -27.64 15.63
CA THR A 253 8.63 -27.56 15.61
C THR A 253 9.33 -28.73 16.30
N SER A 254 8.66 -29.44 17.22
CA SER A 254 9.25 -30.57 17.95
C SER A 254 8.21 -31.57 18.44
N LYS A 255 8.52 -32.86 18.30
CA LYS A 255 7.71 -33.97 18.84
C LYS A 255 7.52 -33.90 20.37
N GLY A 256 8.47 -33.31 21.10
CA GLY A 256 8.37 -33.11 22.54
C GLY A 256 7.33 -32.03 22.88
N LEU A 257 7.38 -30.90 22.18
CA LEU A 257 6.42 -29.81 22.34
C LEU A 257 5.01 -30.23 21.93
N ALA A 258 4.88 -31.02 20.86
CA ALA A 258 3.60 -31.58 20.40
C ALA A 258 2.83 -32.35 21.49
N LYS A 259 3.54 -32.96 22.43
CA LYS A 259 2.95 -33.71 23.56
C LYS A 259 2.67 -32.83 24.77
N ILE A 260 3.51 -31.82 25.01
CA ILE A 260 3.44 -30.96 26.19
C ILE A 260 2.42 -29.83 26.00
N ILE A 261 2.41 -29.18 24.83
CA ILE A 261 1.59 -27.98 24.57
C ILE A 261 0.11 -28.22 24.88
N PRO A 262 -0.54 -29.31 24.41
CA PRO A 262 -1.95 -29.56 24.73
C PRO A 262 -2.26 -29.61 26.24
N SER A 263 -1.31 -30.06 27.07
CA SER A 263 -1.47 -30.16 28.52
C SER A 263 -1.36 -28.82 29.25
N VAL A 264 -0.73 -27.82 28.64
CA VAL A 264 -0.56 -26.47 29.22
C VAL A 264 -1.60 -25.47 28.72
N LEU A 265 -2.49 -25.85 27.78
CA LEU A 265 -3.61 -25.03 27.31
C LEU A 265 -4.77 -24.99 28.32
N GLY A 266 -4.54 -24.32 29.44
CA GLY A 266 -5.52 -24.12 30.51
C GLY A 266 -6.58 -23.04 30.21
N PRO A 267 -7.50 -22.78 31.17
CA PRO A 267 -8.54 -21.76 31.02
C PRO A 267 -7.99 -20.36 30.68
N SER A 268 -6.85 -19.97 31.26
CA SER A 268 -6.21 -18.67 30.99
C SER A 268 -5.79 -18.49 29.53
N PHE A 269 -5.32 -19.56 28.88
CA PHE A 269 -4.99 -19.52 27.45
C PHE A 269 -6.24 -19.28 26.60
N TRP A 270 -7.33 -20.01 26.87
CA TRP A 270 -8.56 -19.86 26.10
C TRP A 270 -9.24 -18.52 26.37
N ALA A 271 -9.16 -18.03 27.61
CA ALA A 271 -9.63 -16.69 27.97
C ALA A 271 -8.85 -15.62 27.21
N SER A 272 -7.51 -15.74 27.13
CA SER A 272 -6.67 -14.72 26.47
C SER A 272 -7.06 -14.51 25.00
N ARG A 273 -7.62 -15.51 24.30
CA ARG A 273 -8.08 -15.39 22.91
C ARG A 273 -9.17 -14.32 22.71
N PHE A 274 -9.90 -13.99 23.78
CA PHE A 274 -10.97 -12.98 23.79
C PHE A 274 -10.48 -11.60 24.22
N TYR A 275 -9.20 -11.41 24.56
CA TYR A 275 -8.62 -10.11 24.91
C TYR A 275 -7.77 -9.56 23.77
N PRO A 276 -7.68 -8.23 23.59
CA PRO A 276 -6.75 -7.64 22.64
C PRO A 276 -5.31 -8.10 22.91
N PRO A 277 -4.50 -8.40 21.87
CA PRO A 277 -4.78 -8.27 20.44
C PRO A 277 -5.23 -9.59 19.76
N PHE A 278 -5.76 -10.56 20.49
CA PHE A 278 -6.00 -11.92 19.99
C PHE A 278 -7.27 -12.07 19.14
N GLU A 279 -7.44 -13.26 18.57
CA GLU A 279 -8.33 -13.49 17.42
C GLU A 279 -9.84 -13.28 17.65
N LEU A 280 -10.32 -13.26 18.89
CA LEU A 280 -11.74 -13.12 19.26
C LEU A 280 -12.00 -11.90 20.16
N ASP A 281 -11.08 -10.95 20.24
CA ASP A 281 -11.24 -9.67 20.96
C ASP A 281 -12.45 -8.82 20.51
N PHE A 282 -12.97 -9.04 19.29
CA PHE A 282 -14.23 -8.43 18.81
C PHE A 282 -15.48 -8.98 19.51
N VAL A 283 -15.34 -10.02 20.35
CA VAL A 283 -16.40 -10.57 21.22
C VAL A 283 -16.22 -10.02 22.62
N PHE A 284 -16.22 -8.69 22.73
CA PHE A 284 -15.93 -7.98 23.98
C PHE A 284 -16.96 -8.25 25.09
N GLU A 285 -18.17 -8.70 24.76
CA GLU A 285 -19.20 -9.11 25.73
C GLU A 285 -18.76 -10.30 26.58
N ALA A 286 -17.83 -11.14 26.08
CA ALA A 286 -17.27 -12.24 26.86
C ALA A 286 -16.42 -11.72 28.03
N GLN A 287 -15.80 -10.55 27.90
CA GLN A 287 -14.97 -9.93 28.94
C GLN A 287 -15.82 -9.28 30.04
N GLU A 288 -17.01 -8.80 29.67
CA GLU A 288 -17.96 -8.13 30.58
C GLU A 288 -18.96 -9.11 31.23
N TYR A 289 -18.91 -10.37 30.81
CA TYR A 289 -19.84 -11.37 31.29
C TYR A 289 -19.60 -11.66 32.77
N LYS A 290 -20.63 -11.43 33.59
CA LYS A 290 -20.54 -11.56 35.07
C LYS A 290 -20.42 -13.00 35.57
N GLY A 291 -20.74 -14.00 34.75
CA GLY A 291 -20.68 -15.42 35.14
C GLY A 291 -19.34 -16.07 34.79
N GLU A 292 -19.00 -17.18 35.45
CA GLU A 292 -17.83 -17.97 35.08
C GLU A 292 -18.09 -18.72 33.76
N LEU A 293 -17.18 -18.58 32.78
CA LEU A 293 -17.30 -19.16 31.45
C LEU A 293 -16.36 -20.36 31.27
N ASP A 294 -16.86 -21.40 30.60
CA ASP A 294 -16.03 -22.40 29.93
C ASP A 294 -15.42 -21.78 28.67
N TRP A 295 -14.29 -21.09 28.85
CA TRP A 295 -13.56 -20.38 27.78
C TRP A 295 -13.21 -21.25 26.59
N ARG A 296 -12.86 -22.52 26.84
CA ARG A 296 -12.51 -23.48 25.77
C ARG A 296 -13.75 -23.80 24.94
N SER A 297 -14.87 -24.11 25.59
CA SER A 297 -16.14 -24.37 24.90
C SER A 297 -16.63 -23.14 24.14
N LEU A 298 -16.50 -21.94 24.71
CA LEU A 298 -16.84 -20.68 24.06
C LEU A 298 -16.00 -20.45 22.80
N TYR A 299 -14.69 -20.64 22.88
CA TYR A 299 -13.77 -20.51 21.74
C TYR A 299 -14.23 -21.34 20.53
N PHE A 300 -14.45 -22.65 20.73
CA PHE A 300 -14.88 -23.53 19.64
C PHE A 300 -16.30 -23.24 19.16
N ARG A 301 -17.19 -22.75 20.04
CA ARG A 301 -18.52 -22.30 19.65
C ARG A 301 -18.47 -21.05 18.79
N MET A 302 -17.63 -20.07 19.13
CA MET A 302 -17.43 -18.86 18.33
C MET A 302 -16.86 -19.19 16.95
N GLY A 303 -15.91 -20.12 16.86
CA GLY A 303 -15.40 -20.62 15.58
C GLY A 303 -16.53 -21.16 14.68
N LYS A 304 -17.48 -21.91 15.24
CA LYS A 304 -18.66 -22.41 14.49
C LYS A 304 -19.69 -21.31 14.18
N ALA A 305 -19.91 -20.41 15.13
CA ALA A 305 -20.87 -19.32 15.02
C ALA A 305 -20.48 -18.32 13.92
N LEU A 306 -19.18 -18.03 13.77
CA LEU A 306 -18.65 -17.15 12.72
C LEU A 306 -19.03 -17.58 11.30
N HIS A 307 -19.23 -18.86 11.03
CA HIS A 307 -19.66 -19.30 9.69
C HIS A 307 -21.14 -19.07 9.43
N ARG A 308 -21.97 -18.97 10.48
CA ARG A 308 -23.43 -18.94 10.40
C ARG A 308 -24.03 -17.56 10.70
N SER A 309 -23.48 -16.87 11.70
CA SER A 309 -23.91 -15.55 12.12
C SER A 309 -23.40 -14.49 11.15
N ARG A 310 -24.32 -13.76 10.54
CA ARG A 310 -23.98 -12.63 9.67
C ARG A 310 -23.45 -11.45 10.49
N GLY A 311 -24.05 -11.17 11.65
CA GLY A 311 -23.62 -10.09 12.55
C GLY A 311 -22.20 -10.28 13.04
N LEU A 312 -21.83 -11.50 13.49
CA LEU A 312 -20.45 -11.77 13.96
C LEU A 312 -19.42 -11.63 12.85
N ARG A 313 -19.73 -12.02 11.61
CA ARG A 313 -18.82 -11.80 10.48
C ARG A 313 -18.65 -10.32 10.16
N ASN A 314 -19.74 -9.56 10.21
CA ASN A 314 -19.68 -8.13 9.95
C ASN A 314 -18.90 -7.42 11.04
N ARG A 315 -19.17 -7.73 12.32
CA ARG A 315 -18.41 -7.20 13.45
C ARG A 315 -16.92 -7.56 13.34
N LYS A 316 -16.57 -8.83 13.10
CA LYS A 316 -15.18 -9.26 12.94
C LYS A 316 -14.47 -8.46 11.85
N ARG A 317 -15.13 -8.21 10.71
CA ARG A 317 -14.58 -7.41 9.61
C ARG A 317 -14.34 -5.95 10.04
N ILE A 318 -15.37 -5.28 10.57
CA ILE A 318 -15.29 -3.87 10.97
C ILE A 318 -14.27 -3.69 12.09
N TRP A 319 -14.26 -4.59 13.07
CA TRP A 319 -13.29 -4.60 14.16
C TRP A 319 -11.87 -4.80 13.65
N GLY A 320 -11.68 -5.63 12.61
CA GLY A 320 -10.40 -5.76 11.91
C GLY A 320 -9.92 -4.44 11.33
N LEU A 321 -10.79 -3.68 10.65
CA LEU A 321 -10.49 -2.36 10.10
C LEU A 321 -10.19 -1.31 11.18
N ILE A 322 -10.92 -1.36 12.30
CA ILE A 322 -10.67 -0.51 13.46
C ILE A 322 -9.29 -0.82 14.04
N ARG A 323 -8.96 -2.10 14.26
CA ARG A 323 -7.64 -2.50 14.77
C ARG A 323 -6.54 -2.04 13.83
N SER A 324 -6.62 -2.40 12.55
CA SER A 324 -5.65 -1.98 11.55
C SER A 324 -6.37 -1.71 10.22
N PRO A 325 -6.15 -0.55 9.59
CA PRO A 325 -5.11 0.43 9.92
C PRO A 325 -5.54 1.55 10.90
N LEU A 326 -6.84 1.67 11.20
CA LEU A 326 -7.38 2.93 11.77
C LEU A 326 -6.79 3.28 13.14
N SER A 327 -6.79 2.35 14.09
CA SER A 327 -6.29 2.63 15.43
C SER A 327 -4.79 2.90 15.44
N GLU A 328 -4.03 2.20 14.59
CA GLU A 328 -2.59 2.37 14.45
C GLU A 328 -2.24 3.75 13.92
N LEU A 329 -2.96 4.22 12.90
CA LEU A 329 -2.81 5.57 12.35
C LEU A 329 -3.20 6.65 13.38
N ALA A 330 -4.30 6.41 14.10
CA ALA A 330 -4.84 7.33 15.09
C ALA A 330 -3.98 7.42 16.36
N CYS A 331 -3.15 6.42 16.64
CA CYS A 331 -2.18 6.42 17.74
C CYS A 331 -0.79 6.95 17.32
N MET A 332 -0.57 7.31 16.05
CA MET A 332 0.70 7.89 15.62
C MET A 332 0.91 9.29 16.19
N HIS A 333 2.14 9.56 16.61
CA HIS A 333 2.53 10.87 17.14
C HIS A 333 3.44 11.60 16.17
N TRP A 334 3.07 12.83 15.84
CA TRP A 334 3.91 13.75 15.09
C TRP A 334 5.13 14.15 15.94
N THR A 335 6.33 14.01 15.38
CA THR A 335 7.56 14.41 16.06
C THR A 335 8.02 15.78 15.61
N GLY A 336 7.69 16.80 16.39
CA GLY A 336 8.34 18.11 16.29
C GLY A 336 9.67 18.08 17.05
N SER A 337 10.79 17.77 16.38
CA SER A 337 12.09 17.81 17.06
C SER A 337 12.55 19.24 17.33
N LEU A 338 13.12 19.49 18.53
CA LEU A 338 13.81 20.74 18.88
C LEU A 338 15.13 20.92 18.09
N ALA A 339 15.64 19.84 17.48
CA ALA A 339 16.86 19.87 16.66
C ALA A 339 16.61 20.29 15.20
N LEU A 340 15.36 20.55 14.81
CA LEU A 340 15.04 21.14 13.51
C LEU A 340 15.59 22.56 13.49
N ARG A 341 16.67 22.77 12.74
CA ARG A 341 17.27 24.10 12.59
C ARG A 341 16.47 24.89 11.55
N PRO A 342 15.91 26.07 11.90
CA PRO A 342 15.57 27.05 10.88
C PRO A 342 16.89 27.47 10.22
N LEU A 343 17.04 27.17 8.94
CA LEU A 343 18.24 27.55 8.18
C LEU A 343 18.10 28.93 7.51
N ASP A 344 17.10 29.71 7.92
CA ASP A 344 16.71 31.01 7.36
C ASP A 344 17.70 32.16 7.67
N GLY A 345 18.99 31.86 7.85
CA GLY A 345 19.98 32.81 8.34
C GLY A 345 21.22 33.03 7.45
N HIS A 346 21.40 32.28 6.36
CA HIS A 346 22.57 32.46 5.50
C HIS A 346 22.19 32.60 4.03
N GLU A 347 22.74 33.61 3.37
CA GLU A 347 22.73 33.87 1.91
C GLU A 347 23.45 32.76 1.09
N VAL A 348 23.43 31.52 1.55
CA VAL A 348 23.97 30.40 0.79
C VAL A 348 22.93 30.01 -0.24
N LYS A 349 23.26 30.25 -1.52
CA LYS A 349 22.45 29.78 -2.63
C LYS A 349 22.45 28.25 -2.62
N LEU A 350 21.28 27.65 -2.37
CA LEU A 350 21.08 26.20 -2.35
C LEU A 350 20.52 25.73 -3.68
N THR A 351 21.00 24.59 -4.16
CA THR A 351 20.36 23.86 -5.27
C THR A 351 19.50 22.74 -4.68
N TRP A 352 18.18 22.83 -4.87
CA TRP A 352 17.23 21.85 -4.37
C TRP A 352 16.96 20.77 -5.40
N LYS A 353 16.92 19.52 -4.91
CA LYS A 353 16.40 18.36 -5.65
C LYS A 353 15.27 17.77 -4.84
N GLU A 354 14.07 17.73 -5.40
CA GLU A 354 12.86 17.19 -4.76
C GLU A 354 12.27 16.04 -5.58
N MET A 355 11.69 15.09 -4.86
CA MET A 355 10.80 14.06 -5.40
C MET A 355 9.57 13.92 -4.51
N HIS A 356 8.41 13.76 -5.14
CA HIS A 356 7.15 13.60 -4.43
C HIS A 356 6.19 12.64 -5.16
N GLY A 357 5.16 12.19 -4.44
CA GLY A 357 3.99 11.56 -5.07
C GLY A 357 3.24 12.56 -5.97
N ASP A 358 2.05 12.22 -6.44
CA ASP A 358 1.21 13.17 -7.17
C ASP A 358 0.63 14.21 -6.19
N LEU A 359 1.35 15.33 -6.00
CA LEU A 359 0.96 16.37 -5.05
C LEU A 359 -0.14 17.25 -5.62
N GLN A 360 -1.30 17.19 -4.98
CA GLN A 360 -2.41 18.07 -5.31
C GLN A 360 -2.21 19.43 -4.62
N PRO A 361 -2.41 20.55 -5.34
CA PRO A 361 -2.25 21.89 -4.76
C PRO A 361 -3.10 22.06 -3.50
N LEU A 362 -2.54 22.72 -2.48
CA LEU A 362 -3.28 23.24 -1.33
C LEU A 362 -4.12 24.46 -1.75
N GLN A 363 -4.93 24.39 -2.81
CA GLN A 363 -5.72 25.55 -3.21
C GLN A 363 -6.91 25.77 -2.28
N HIS A 364 -6.80 26.89 -1.55
CA HIS A 364 -7.82 27.74 -0.93
C HIS A 364 -8.87 28.31 -1.92
N ARG A 365 -9.13 27.67 -3.07
CA ARG A 365 -10.25 28.11 -3.90
C ARG A 365 -11.52 27.49 -3.33
N VAL A 366 -12.29 28.35 -2.65
CA VAL A 366 -13.74 28.21 -2.52
C VAL A 366 -14.24 27.64 -3.85
N GLY A 367 -14.67 26.37 -3.86
CA GLY A 367 -15.26 25.80 -5.06
C GLY A 367 -14.57 24.62 -5.76
N THR A 368 -13.75 23.78 -5.13
CA THR A 368 -13.36 22.49 -5.77
C THR A 368 -13.73 21.28 -4.91
N SER A 369 -14.51 20.38 -5.52
CA SER A 369 -14.83 19.03 -5.06
C SER A 369 -13.59 18.30 -4.57
N GLY A 370 -13.70 17.47 -3.52
CA GLY A 370 -12.56 16.79 -2.91
C GLY A 370 -11.59 16.12 -3.91
N PHE A 371 -10.31 16.07 -3.57
CA PHE A 371 -9.26 15.52 -4.43
C PHE A 371 -9.43 14.00 -4.61
N VAL A 372 -9.37 13.53 -5.87
CA VAL A 372 -9.76 12.16 -6.26
C VAL A 372 -8.56 11.21 -6.40
N THR A 373 -7.38 11.77 -6.65
CA THR A 373 -6.12 11.03 -6.85
C THR A 373 -4.96 11.76 -6.19
N GLY A 374 -3.83 11.06 -6.03
CA GLY A 374 -2.60 11.62 -5.51
C GLY A 374 -2.58 11.76 -3.99
N CYS A 375 -1.88 12.77 -3.50
CA CYS A 375 -1.67 13.07 -2.10
C CYS A 375 -1.61 14.58 -1.84
N LYS A 376 -1.64 14.96 -0.55
CA LYS A 376 -1.50 16.34 -0.11
C LYS A 376 -0.32 16.46 0.83
N ARG A 377 0.35 17.61 0.82
CA ARG A 377 1.39 17.94 1.81
C ARG A 377 0.78 18.86 2.86
N PHE A 378 0.71 18.43 4.12
CA PHE A 378 0.20 19.23 5.24
C PHE A 378 1.33 19.87 6.03
N HIS A 379 2.39 19.11 6.24
CA HIS A 379 3.50 19.48 7.09
C HIS A 379 4.81 19.35 6.30
N THR A 380 5.74 20.25 6.58
CA THR A 380 7.10 20.19 6.05
C THR A 380 8.07 20.34 7.21
N GLN A 381 9.09 19.49 7.26
CA GLN A 381 10.17 19.58 8.24
C GLN A 381 11.51 19.69 7.55
N ARG A 382 12.34 20.63 8.02
CA ARG A 382 13.68 20.89 7.51
C ARG A 382 14.72 20.63 8.57
N THR A 383 15.85 20.03 8.17
CA THR A 383 16.96 19.74 9.07
C THR A 383 18.28 19.58 8.32
N SER A 384 19.40 19.69 9.02
CA SER A 384 20.71 19.24 8.53
C SER A 384 20.96 17.80 8.98
N ILE A 385 21.58 16.98 8.13
CA ILE A 385 22.02 15.64 8.54
C ILE A 385 23.30 15.78 9.39
N PRO A 386 23.36 15.21 10.60
CA PRO A 386 24.58 15.21 11.40
C PRO A 386 25.76 14.59 10.64
N THR A 387 26.96 15.18 10.76
CA THR A 387 28.16 14.77 9.99
C THR A 387 28.70 13.41 10.39
N LEU A 388 28.55 13.02 11.66
CA LEU A 388 29.01 11.73 12.19
C LEU A 388 27.83 10.95 12.74
N LEU A 389 27.23 10.14 11.88
CA LEU A 389 26.16 9.24 12.26
C LEU A 389 26.72 7.99 12.94
N ARG A 390 25.94 7.48 13.88
CA ARG A 390 26.05 6.10 14.37
C ARG A 390 25.09 5.21 13.61
N GLN A 391 23.84 5.67 13.54
CA GLN A 391 22.71 4.92 13.01
C GLN A 391 21.69 5.83 12.34
N VAL A 392 20.96 5.26 11.39
CA VAL A 392 19.70 5.80 10.88
C VAL A 392 18.57 4.83 11.15
N ALA A 393 17.36 5.35 11.37
CA ALA A 393 16.16 4.54 11.46
C ALA A 393 15.07 5.05 10.51
N VAL A 394 14.32 4.10 9.94
CA VAL A 394 13.17 4.38 9.08
C VAL A 394 11.93 3.78 9.71
N CYS A 395 10.91 4.61 9.88
CA CYS A 395 9.59 4.20 10.33
C CYS A 395 8.70 3.93 9.11
N THR A 396 8.02 2.79 9.09
CA THR A 396 7.10 2.42 8.02
C THR A 396 5.80 1.87 8.57
N ILE A 397 4.68 2.14 7.90
CA ILE A 397 3.38 1.50 8.15
C ILE A 397 2.91 0.72 6.92
N SER A 398 2.28 -0.42 7.16
CA SER A 398 1.53 -1.16 6.14
C SER A 398 0.03 -0.90 6.27
N ILE A 399 -0.59 -0.52 5.16
CA ILE A 399 -2.03 -0.25 5.04
C ILE A 399 -2.51 -1.03 3.82
N GLY A 400 -3.40 -2.00 4.00
CA GLY A 400 -3.82 -2.88 2.91
C GLY A 400 -2.63 -3.58 2.24
N ASN A 401 -2.51 -3.43 0.92
CA ASN A 401 -1.40 -3.99 0.13
C ASN A 401 -0.21 -3.04 0.01
N ALA A 402 -0.18 -2.03 0.85
CA ALA A 402 0.58 -0.83 0.64
C ALA A 402 1.50 -0.56 1.84
N THR A 403 2.76 -0.18 1.61
CA THR A 403 3.68 0.24 2.69
C THR A 403 4.14 1.67 2.43
N TYR A 404 4.16 2.49 3.47
CA TYR A 404 4.55 3.90 3.40
C TYR A 404 5.62 4.21 4.44
N VAL A 405 6.55 5.09 4.07
CA VAL A 405 7.49 5.70 5.02
C VAL A 405 6.74 6.75 5.83
N THR A 406 6.79 6.68 7.16
CA THR A 406 6.10 7.62 8.04
C THR A 406 7.04 8.60 8.72
N GLY A 407 8.33 8.26 8.84
CA GLY A 407 9.32 9.07 9.52
C GLY A 407 10.75 8.57 9.36
N LEU A 408 11.69 9.45 9.71
CA LEU A 408 13.13 9.22 9.66
C LEU A 408 13.78 9.64 10.96
N ARG A 409 14.82 8.92 11.38
CA ARG A 409 15.64 9.26 12.54
C ARG A 409 17.12 9.22 12.17
N PHE A 410 17.85 10.27 12.52
CA PHE A 410 19.30 10.34 12.38
C PHE A 410 19.92 10.39 13.77
N ILE A 411 20.69 9.37 14.10
CA ILE A 411 21.27 9.13 15.42
C ILE A 411 22.77 9.37 15.32
N PRO A 412 23.28 10.54 15.77
CA PRO A 412 24.72 10.82 15.75
C PRO A 412 25.47 10.01 16.82
N ASN A 413 26.80 9.96 16.72
CA ASN A 413 27.64 9.42 17.81
C ASN A 413 27.53 10.27 19.08
N GLU A 414 27.46 11.59 18.91
CA GLU A 414 27.33 12.58 19.99
C GLU A 414 26.31 13.66 19.59
N GLY A 415 25.53 14.16 20.55
CA GLY A 415 24.56 15.22 20.34
C GLY A 415 23.10 14.75 20.26
N LEU A 416 22.23 15.65 19.80
CA LEU A 416 20.79 15.41 19.75
C LEU A 416 20.38 14.62 18.51
N GLU A 417 19.49 13.66 18.73
CA GLU A 417 18.87 12.89 17.67
C GLU A 417 17.90 13.75 16.85
N VAL A 418 17.98 13.65 15.52
CA VAL A 418 17.04 14.30 14.60
C VAL A 418 15.91 13.33 14.28
N ARG A 419 14.67 13.74 14.49
CA ARG A 419 13.45 12.96 14.19
C ARG A 419 12.56 13.75 13.25
N LEU A 420 12.11 13.08 12.19
CA LEU A 420 11.20 13.61 11.19
C LEU A 420 9.95 12.73 11.08
N GLY A 421 8.80 13.36 10.93
CA GLY A 421 7.53 12.71 10.63
C GLY A 421 6.85 12.09 11.85
N TYR A 422 6.16 10.99 11.61
CA TYR A 422 5.38 10.25 12.59
C TYR A 422 6.17 9.08 13.16
N THR A 423 6.15 8.96 14.49
CA THR A 423 6.78 7.85 15.23
C THR A 423 5.76 7.03 16.00
N VAL A 424 6.23 5.89 16.50
CA VAL A 424 5.42 4.93 17.27
C VAL A 424 4.80 5.61 18.48
N GLY A 425 3.47 5.54 18.55
CA GLY A 425 2.71 5.78 19.77
C GLY A 425 1.91 4.55 20.15
N GLY A 426 2.14 4.03 21.36
CA GLY A 426 1.33 2.97 21.95
C GLY A 426 1.88 1.55 21.77
N LYS A 427 1.43 0.64 22.66
CA LYS A 427 1.77 -0.78 22.63
C LYS A 427 0.97 -1.45 21.51
N GLY A 428 1.66 -2.16 20.60
CA GLY A 428 1.02 -3.02 19.59
C GLY A 428 0.81 -2.41 18.20
N SER A 429 1.50 -1.32 17.84
CA SER A 429 1.44 -0.74 16.49
C SER A 429 2.11 -1.63 15.44
N SER A 430 1.48 -1.84 14.27
CA SER A 430 2.14 -2.38 13.06
C SER A 430 3.16 -1.44 12.42
N LEU A 431 3.43 -0.28 13.05
CA LEU A 431 4.58 0.55 12.70
C LEU A 431 5.86 -0.26 12.91
N THR A 432 6.57 -0.48 11.81
CA THR A 432 7.87 -1.13 11.82
C THR A 432 8.94 -0.07 11.84
N GLU A 433 9.85 -0.15 12.81
CA GLU A 433 11.04 0.67 12.87
C GLU A 433 12.25 -0.21 12.52
N GLN A 434 13.02 0.21 11.51
CA GLN A 434 14.19 -0.53 11.06
C GLN A 434 15.43 0.35 11.14
N PHE A 435 16.51 -0.22 11.67
CA PHE A 435 17.77 0.47 11.91
C PHE A 435 18.84 0.05 10.90
N MET A 436 19.81 0.93 10.70
CA MET A 436 21.04 0.70 9.96
C MET A 436 22.19 1.48 10.58
N ASP A 437 23.31 0.80 10.75
CA ASP A 437 24.58 1.44 11.10
C ASP A 437 25.16 2.15 9.87
N THR A 438 25.54 3.41 10.05
CA THR A 438 26.19 4.20 8.99
C THR A 438 26.91 5.39 9.61
N THR A 439 28.05 5.77 9.03
CA THR A 439 28.83 6.94 9.42
C THR A 439 28.34 8.23 8.75
N GLY A 440 27.61 8.13 7.64
CA GLY A 440 27.12 9.28 6.88
C GLY A 440 26.20 8.89 5.73
N VAL A 441 25.38 9.84 5.28
CA VAL A 441 24.43 9.68 4.17
C VAL A 441 24.78 10.68 3.08
N GLN A 442 24.98 10.16 1.87
CA GLN A 442 25.29 10.93 0.66
C GLN A 442 24.07 11.06 -0.26
N GLY A 443 23.01 10.28 -0.05
CA GLY A 443 21.82 10.39 -0.89
C GLY A 443 20.78 9.34 -0.62
N PHE A 444 19.73 9.39 -1.41
CA PHE A 444 18.58 8.50 -1.33
C PHE A 444 18.20 8.00 -2.72
N ILE A 445 17.90 6.72 -2.82
CA ILE A 445 17.11 6.14 -3.90
C ILE A 445 15.70 5.94 -3.36
N LEU A 446 14.70 6.46 -4.06
CA LEU A 446 13.30 6.38 -3.63
C LEU A 446 12.51 5.43 -4.51
N ALA A 447 11.55 4.73 -3.90
CA ALA A 447 10.43 4.11 -4.60
C ALA A 447 9.16 4.87 -4.21
N ILE A 448 8.47 5.43 -5.20
CA ILE A 448 7.41 6.41 -5.00
C ILE A 448 6.15 5.93 -5.72
N GLY A 449 5.00 6.03 -5.07
CA GLY A 449 3.69 5.84 -5.71
C GLY A 449 2.93 7.16 -5.78
N LEU A 450 1.74 7.15 -6.39
CA LEU A 450 0.90 8.36 -6.50
C LEU A 450 0.64 9.03 -5.15
N ARG A 451 0.60 8.25 -4.08
CA ARG A 451 0.20 8.71 -2.74
C ARG A 451 1.37 9.06 -1.82
N GLY A 452 2.59 9.03 -2.32
CA GLY A 452 3.78 9.38 -1.55
C GLY A 452 4.88 8.31 -1.54
N VAL A 453 5.80 8.43 -0.58
CA VAL A 453 7.02 7.63 -0.49
C VAL A 453 6.73 6.26 0.12
N ARG A 454 7.09 5.20 -0.61
CA ARG A 454 6.73 3.81 -0.31
C ARG A 454 7.88 3.01 0.25
N ALA A 455 9.07 3.31 -0.27
CA ALA A 455 10.31 2.76 0.22
C ALA A 455 11.46 3.72 -0.10
N LEU A 456 12.55 3.59 0.65
CA LEU A 456 13.79 4.30 0.37
C LEU A 456 15.01 3.43 0.66
N GLN A 457 16.11 3.80 0.04
CA GLN A 457 17.42 3.21 0.21
C GLN A 457 18.42 4.37 0.38
N PHE A 458 19.19 4.35 1.45
CA PHE A 458 20.30 5.26 1.66
C PHE A 458 21.50 4.89 0.79
N ILE A 459 22.20 5.92 0.33
CA ILE A 459 23.53 5.88 -0.26
C ILE A 459 24.50 6.35 0.82
N SER A 460 25.42 5.48 1.24
CA SER A 460 26.45 5.85 2.21
C SER A 460 27.49 6.79 1.57
N CYS A 461 28.30 7.43 2.40
CA CYS A 461 29.45 8.22 1.96
C CYS A 461 30.54 7.42 1.21
N THR A 462 30.48 6.09 1.23
CA THR A 462 31.36 5.22 0.43
C THR A 462 30.74 4.81 -0.92
N GLY A 463 29.55 5.33 -1.24
CA GLY A 463 28.77 4.93 -2.42
C GLY A 463 28.02 3.60 -2.26
N GLN A 464 28.19 2.87 -1.15
CA GLN A 464 27.45 1.63 -0.91
C GLN A 464 25.97 1.90 -0.66
N LEU A 465 25.13 1.05 -1.26
CA LEU A 465 23.68 1.08 -1.11
C LEU A 465 23.24 0.22 0.09
N SER A 466 22.36 0.78 0.90
CA SER A 466 21.69 0.07 1.99
C SER A 466 20.71 -1.00 1.49
N LYS A 467 20.06 -1.76 2.38
CA LYS A 467 18.83 -2.48 2.02
C LYS A 467 17.68 -1.48 1.77
N TRP A 468 16.64 -1.93 1.08
CA TRP A 468 15.39 -1.16 1.01
C TRP A 468 14.66 -1.14 2.36
N PHE A 469 14.18 0.03 2.75
CA PHE A 469 13.29 0.25 3.88
C PHE A 469 11.89 0.51 3.34
N GLY A 470 10.93 -0.38 3.63
CA GLY A 470 9.62 -0.42 3.00
C GLY A 470 9.56 -1.45 1.86
N CYS A 471 8.58 -1.32 0.96
CA CYS A 471 8.39 -2.25 -0.17
C CYS A 471 8.57 -1.52 -1.51
N PRO A 472 9.67 -1.73 -2.25
CA PRO A 472 9.93 -1.08 -3.54
C PRO A 472 9.34 -1.85 -4.74
N LYS A 473 8.69 -2.99 -4.48
CA LYS A 473 8.19 -3.89 -5.51
C LYS A 473 7.09 -3.20 -6.32
N ASP A 474 7.16 -3.36 -7.64
CA ASP A 474 6.15 -2.86 -8.58
C ASP A 474 5.95 -1.33 -8.49
N LEU A 475 6.99 -0.58 -8.13
CA LEU A 475 6.93 0.88 -8.01
C LEU A 475 7.99 1.57 -8.87
N PRO A 476 7.68 2.79 -9.36
CA PRO A 476 8.67 3.66 -9.97
C PRO A 476 9.77 4.05 -8.98
N LYS A 477 11.01 4.12 -9.47
CA LYS A 477 12.22 4.35 -8.67
C LYS A 477 13.05 5.50 -9.25
N THR A 478 13.71 6.27 -8.40
CA THR A 478 14.56 7.39 -8.82
C THR A 478 15.81 7.51 -7.98
N ARG A 479 16.91 7.92 -8.63
CA ARG A 479 18.19 8.29 -8.01
C ARG A 479 18.39 9.81 -7.93
N ARG A 480 17.36 10.61 -8.20
CA ARG A 480 17.47 12.09 -8.24
C ARG A 480 18.04 12.67 -6.94
N LEU A 481 17.77 12.04 -5.81
CA LEU A 481 18.26 12.48 -4.51
C LEU A 481 19.64 11.87 -4.15
N ALA A 482 20.42 11.48 -5.16
CA ALA A 482 21.83 11.15 -5.03
C ALA A 482 22.67 12.40 -5.34
N THR A 483 23.68 12.66 -4.51
CA THR A 483 24.61 13.77 -4.73
C THR A 483 26.07 13.28 -4.72
N SER A 484 26.92 13.97 -5.48
CA SER A 484 28.37 13.82 -5.38
C SER A 484 28.96 14.59 -4.18
N GLN A 485 28.23 15.57 -3.64
CA GLN A 485 28.61 16.41 -2.51
C GLN A 485 27.92 15.96 -1.20
N SER A 486 28.24 16.60 -0.07
CA SER A 486 27.52 16.37 1.18
C SER A 486 26.16 17.05 1.18
N ILE A 487 25.12 16.36 1.68
CA ILE A 487 23.78 16.95 1.84
C ILE A 487 23.83 18.06 2.89
N THR A 488 23.55 19.30 2.48
CA THR A 488 23.52 20.47 3.36
C THR A 488 22.21 20.51 4.16
N VAL A 489 21.09 20.31 3.47
CA VAL A 489 19.75 20.38 4.04
C VAL A 489 18.90 19.24 3.52
N LEU A 490 18.11 18.66 4.42
CA LEU A 490 17.06 17.68 4.14
C LEU A 490 15.71 18.33 4.44
N GLU A 491 14.78 18.25 3.49
CA GLU A 491 13.38 18.62 3.68
C GLU A 491 12.50 17.40 3.46
N ALA A 492 11.60 17.11 4.39
CA ALA A 492 10.62 16.04 4.29
C ALA A 492 9.21 16.61 4.40
N GLY A 493 8.38 16.31 3.40
CA GLY A 493 6.97 16.67 3.36
C GLY A 493 6.09 15.50 3.79
N PHE A 494 5.13 15.76 4.66
CA PHE A 494 4.21 14.77 5.19
C PHE A 494 2.77 15.19 4.97
N ASP A 495 1.91 14.21 4.71
CA ASP A 495 0.48 14.38 4.87
C ASP A 495 0.10 14.12 6.33
N GLY A 496 -1.16 13.84 6.60
CA GLY A 496 -1.63 13.52 7.93
C GLY A 496 -1.17 12.17 8.47
N PHE A 497 -0.31 11.36 7.87
CA PHE A 497 0.28 10.16 8.54
C PHE A 497 1.54 9.58 7.88
N LYS A 498 1.89 9.99 6.66
CA LYS A 498 2.98 9.42 5.85
C LYS A 498 3.77 10.51 5.14
N MET A 499 4.98 10.15 4.73
CA MET A 499 5.85 10.98 3.91
C MET A 499 5.34 10.99 2.46
N VAL A 500 5.15 12.19 1.92
CA VAL A 500 4.68 12.42 0.56
C VAL A 500 5.72 13.07 -0.34
N SER A 501 6.70 13.75 0.25
CA SER A 501 7.86 14.30 -0.48
C SER A 501 9.15 14.21 0.33
N LEU A 502 10.26 14.14 -0.38
CA LEU A 502 11.61 14.24 0.18
C LEU A 502 12.45 15.10 -0.76
N ALA A 503 13.20 16.04 -0.20
CA ALA A 503 14.11 16.90 -0.93
C ALA A 503 15.44 17.02 -0.21
N ILE A 504 16.51 17.14 -0.99
CA ILE A 504 17.86 17.45 -0.51
C ILE A 504 18.32 18.76 -1.13
N ALA A 505 19.17 19.49 -0.43
CA ALA A 505 19.86 20.64 -0.97
C ALA A 505 21.37 20.55 -0.77
N GLU A 506 22.07 21.06 -1.77
CA GLU A 506 23.52 21.16 -1.87
C GLU A 506 23.93 22.63 -1.94
N THR A 507 25.16 22.96 -1.55
CA THR A 507 25.72 24.30 -1.70
C THR A 507 26.02 24.60 -3.17
N PHE A 508 25.55 25.72 -3.70
CA PHE A 508 25.82 26.12 -5.08
C PHE A 508 27.28 26.57 -5.25
N GLU A 509 28.15 25.68 -5.73
CA GLU A 509 29.56 26.00 -6.01
C GLU A 509 29.83 26.35 -7.48
N GLY A 510 28.98 27.18 -8.12
CA GLY A 510 29.29 27.80 -9.42
C GLY A 510 29.71 26.87 -10.60
N ALA A 511 29.62 25.55 -10.43
CA ALA A 511 30.04 24.58 -11.42
C ALA A 511 29.05 24.60 -12.58
N ALA A 512 29.57 24.56 -13.81
CA ALA A 512 28.77 24.50 -15.02
C ALA A 512 27.67 23.43 -14.86
N ASN A 513 26.42 23.81 -15.15
CA ASN A 513 25.25 22.91 -15.19
C ASN A 513 25.56 21.71 -16.10
N LYS A 514 26.17 20.67 -15.55
CA LYS A 514 26.31 19.40 -16.24
C LYS A 514 24.89 18.83 -16.24
N ALA A 515 24.26 18.78 -17.41
CA ALA A 515 22.92 18.21 -17.53
C ALA A 515 22.93 16.82 -16.89
N GLU A 516 22.11 16.63 -15.87
CA GLU A 516 21.98 15.33 -15.21
C GLU A 516 21.42 14.33 -16.22
N SER A 517 21.97 13.11 -16.24
CA SER A 517 21.47 12.06 -17.12
C SER A 517 20.01 11.77 -16.80
N LEU A 518 19.19 11.52 -17.83
CA LEU A 518 17.80 11.10 -17.70
C LEU A 518 17.67 9.88 -16.78
N ARG A 519 18.67 8.98 -16.83
CA ARG A 519 18.75 7.80 -15.95
C ARG A 519 18.71 8.17 -14.46
N ASP A 520 19.39 9.25 -14.07
CA ASP A 520 19.56 9.63 -12.67
C ASP A 520 18.55 10.70 -12.23
N SER A 521 18.08 11.57 -13.13
CA SER A 521 17.10 12.61 -12.84
C SER A 521 15.65 12.12 -12.89
N ALA A 522 15.32 11.13 -13.71
CA ALA A 522 13.94 10.71 -13.92
C ALA A 522 13.43 9.67 -12.90
N LEU A 523 12.12 9.47 -12.90
CA LEU A 523 11.42 8.43 -12.15
C LEU A 523 11.14 7.25 -13.09
N TRP A 524 11.66 6.05 -12.82
CA TRP A 524 11.67 4.93 -13.76
C TRP A 524 10.90 3.71 -13.25
N TYR A 525 10.16 3.05 -14.15
CA TYR A 525 9.50 1.76 -13.92
C TYR A 525 9.84 0.77 -15.06
N PRO A 526 10.11 -0.52 -14.77
CA PRO A 526 10.07 -1.17 -13.45
C PRO A 526 11.26 -0.86 -12.54
N ASN A 527 12.43 -0.57 -13.09
CA ASN A 527 13.64 -0.24 -12.36
C ASN A 527 14.35 0.95 -13.00
N ILE A 528 15.39 1.47 -12.38
CA ILE A 528 16.25 2.46 -13.04
C ILE A 528 17.06 1.70 -14.12
N PRO A 529 17.06 2.14 -15.39
CA PRO A 529 17.82 1.48 -16.45
C PRO A 529 19.29 1.27 -16.06
N GLU A 530 19.83 0.09 -16.36
CA GLU A 530 21.22 -0.23 -16.07
C GLU A 530 22.18 0.66 -16.87
N THR A 531 23.42 0.79 -16.39
CA THR A 531 24.43 1.65 -17.03
C THR A 531 24.79 1.22 -18.45
N ARG A 532 24.66 -0.09 -18.75
CA ARG A 532 24.85 -0.68 -20.08
C ARG A 532 23.74 -0.35 -21.09
N LEU A 533 22.57 0.08 -20.61
CA LEU A 533 21.42 0.43 -21.46
C LEU A 533 21.55 1.88 -21.91
N HIS A 534 21.76 2.10 -23.20
CA HIS A 534 21.91 3.44 -23.77
C HIS A 534 20.55 4.06 -24.10
N LEU A 535 20.26 5.19 -23.47
CA LEU A 535 19.04 5.98 -23.66
C LEU A 535 19.30 7.11 -24.66
N ASN A 536 18.34 7.41 -25.53
CA ASN A 536 18.46 8.49 -26.53
C ASN A 536 18.21 9.90 -25.95
N GLU A 537 18.81 10.19 -24.79
CA GLU A 537 18.49 11.36 -23.95
C GLU A 537 18.66 12.70 -24.71
N THR A 538 19.67 12.83 -25.57
CA THR A 538 20.00 14.07 -26.29
C THR A 538 18.94 14.54 -27.28
N CYS A 539 18.07 13.64 -27.74
CA CYS A 539 17.04 13.93 -28.73
C CYS A 539 15.64 13.58 -28.22
N PHE A 540 15.51 13.24 -26.93
CA PHE A 540 14.25 12.80 -26.36
C PHE A 540 13.39 14.00 -25.92
N PRO A 541 12.19 14.18 -26.50
CA PRO A 541 11.37 15.37 -26.21
C PRO A 541 10.89 15.47 -24.75
N GLY A 542 10.84 14.36 -24.01
CA GLY A 542 10.53 14.33 -22.58
C GLY A 542 11.71 14.70 -21.66
N ILE A 543 12.86 15.16 -22.18
CA ILE A 543 13.99 15.53 -21.31
C ILE A 543 13.69 16.75 -20.43
N ASN A 544 12.82 17.65 -20.89
CA ASN A 544 12.44 18.85 -20.12
C ASN A 544 11.63 18.51 -18.85
N THR A 545 10.86 17.41 -18.86
CA THR A 545 10.09 16.95 -17.69
C THR A 545 10.96 16.17 -16.70
N SER A 546 12.15 15.70 -17.10
CA SER A 546 13.05 14.93 -16.23
C SER A 546 13.62 15.70 -15.04
N ASN A 547 13.61 17.03 -15.11
CA ASN A 547 14.02 17.92 -14.01
C ASN A 547 12.84 18.39 -13.16
N SER A 548 11.60 18.05 -13.54
CA SER A 548 10.40 18.39 -12.79
C SER A 548 10.23 17.45 -11.59
N SER A 549 9.88 17.99 -10.42
CA SER A 549 9.50 17.21 -9.23
C SER A 549 8.18 16.46 -9.40
N GLU A 550 7.42 16.73 -10.46
CA GLU A 550 6.14 16.10 -10.78
C GLU A 550 6.23 14.57 -10.87
N PHE A 551 5.16 13.91 -10.44
CA PHE A 551 5.05 12.45 -10.50
C PHE A 551 4.79 11.98 -11.95
N ARG A 552 5.86 11.82 -12.72
CA ARG A 552 5.85 11.41 -14.13
C ARG A 552 6.78 10.23 -14.37
N PRO A 553 6.35 9.00 -14.06
CA PRO A 553 7.19 7.82 -14.22
C PRO A 553 7.40 7.49 -15.70
N PHE A 554 8.65 7.29 -16.10
CA PHE A 554 9.04 6.67 -17.35
C PHE A 554 8.94 5.16 -17.23
N CYS A 555 8.09 4.56 -18.05
CA CYS A 555 7.96 3.11 -18.17
C CYS A 555 8.84 2.63 -19.31
N TYR A 556 9.55 1.51 -19.14
CA TYR A 556 10.29 0.89 -20.25
C TYR A 556 10.10 -0.63 -20.28
N THR A 557 10.33 -1.18 -21.46
CA THR A 557 10.37 -2.63 -21.72
C THR A 557 11.54 -2.95 -22.63
N LEU A 558 12.09 -4.15 -22.50
CA LEU A 558 13.16 -4.65 -23.36
C LEU A 558 12.57 -5.77 -24.22
N PHE A 559 12.68 -5.66 -25.54
CA PHE A 559 12.14 -6.64 -26.48
C PHE A 559 13.21 -7.44 -27.24
N GLY A 560 14.47 -7.00 -27.17
CA GLY A 560 15.63 -7.78 -27.59
C GLY A 560 15.96 -7.79 -29.09
N GLY A 561 17.23 -8.17 -29.35
CA GLY A 561 17.84 -8.45 -30.64
C GLY A 561 19.05 -9.41 -30.47
N ALA A 562 19.10 -10.44 -31.32
CA ALA A 562 20.11 -11.49 -31.53
C ALA A 562 20.66 -12.34 -30.35
N THR A 563 20.90 -11.82 -29.14
CA THR A 563 21.58 -12.60 -28.08
C THR A 563 21.06 -12.39 -26.64
N ILE A 564 20.17 -11.41 -26.40
CA ILE A 564 19.83 -10.97 -25.03
C ILE A 564 18.45 -11.48 -24.54
N LEU A 565 17.49 -11.77 -25.44
CA LEU A 565 16.13 -12.20 -25.11
C LEU A 565 15.58 -13.20 -26.15
N GLU A 566 14.48 -13.87 -25.80
CA GLU A 566 13.73 -14.81 -26.67
C GLU A 566 13.38 -14.18 -28.04
N PRO A 567 13.27 -14.98 -29.12
CA PRO A 567 13.01 -14.45 -30.45
C PRO A 567 11.61 -13.83 -30.54
N LEU A 568 11.58 -12.54 -30.90
CA LEU A 568 10.35 -11.78 -31.10
C LEU A 568 9.58 -12.31 -32.33
N THR A 569 8.30 -12.63 -32.15
CA THR A 569 7.44 -13.19 -33.20
C THR A 569 6.42 -12.20 -33.74
N LYS A 570 5.97 -11.27 -32.89
CA LYS A 570 4.91 -10.32 -33.23
C LYS A 570 4.95 -9.09 -32.33
N ILE A 571 4.63 -7.95 -32.91
CA ILE A 571 4.30 -6.72 -32.21
C ILE A 571 2.81 -6.46 -32.39
N SER A 572 2.11 -6.11 -31.32
CA SER A 572 0.74 -5.58 -31.42
C SER A 572 0.59 -4.24 -30.71
N VAL A 573 -0.08 -3.30 -31.34
CA VAL A 573 -0.26 -1.94 -30.83
C VAL A 573 -1.74 -1.68 -30.62
N LEU A 574 -2.09 -1.31 -29.40
CA LEU A 574 -3.45 -0.99 -28.99
C LEU A 574 -3.69 0.52 -29.16
N CYS A 575 -4.65 0.84 -30.03
CA CYS A 575 -5.08 2.20 -30.31
C CYS A 575 -6.54 2.40 -29.90
N SER A 576 -6.89 3.62 -29.48
CA SER A 576 -8.29 4.04 -29.35
C SER A 576 -8.40 5.54 -29.63
N GLY A 577 -9.23 5.91 -30.60
CA GLY A 577 -9.22 7.25 -31.18
C GLY A 577 -7.84 7.59 -31.74
N ASP A 578 -7.33 8.78 -31.42
CA ASP A 578 -6.01 9.27 -31.83
C ASP A 578 -4.90 8.96 -30.79
N TYR A 579 -5.13 7.99 -29.89
CA TYR A 579 -4.20 7.62 -28.82
C TYR A 579 -3.64 6.21 -29.02
N ILE A 580 -2.33 6.10 -28.79
CA ILE A 580 -1.64 4.82 -28.60
C ILE A 580 -1.57 4.54 -27.09
N TRP A 581 -2.10 3.38 -26.69
CA TRP A 581 -2.25 3.02 -25.28
C TRP A 581 -1.25 1.98 -24.83
N ALA A 582 -0.98 0.98 -25.67
CA ALA A 582 -0.04 -0.09 -25.36
C ALA A 582 0.66 -0.63 -26.60
N ILE A 583 1.89 -1.11 -26.40
CA ILE A 583 2.69 -1.87 -27.36
C ILE A 583 3.04 -3.19 -26.68
N ASP A 584 2.64 -4.29 -27.31
CA ASP A 584 2.92 -5.65 -26.85
C ASP A 584 3.93 -6.33 -27.76
N PHE A 585 4.94 -6.93 -27.15
CA PHE A 585 5.98 -7.74 -27.77
C PHE A 585 5.72 -9.21 -27.41
N HIS A 586 5.49 -10.04 -28.43
CA HIS A 586 5.12 -11.45 -28.28
C HIS A 586 6.29 -12.35 -28.66
N TYR A 587 6.57 -13.36 -27.84
CA TYR A 587 7.68 -14.30 -28.03
C TYR A 587 7.17 -15.70 -28.38
N ASP A 588 8.05 -16.53 -28.92
CA ASP A 588 7.78 -17.92 -29.30
C ASP A 588 7.33 -18.80 -28.12
N THR A 589 7.81 -18.50 -26.93
CA THR A 589 7.41 -19.14 -25.66
C THR A 589 5.97 -18.84 -25.24
N GLY A 590 5.31 -17.87 -25.89
CA GLY A 590 4.02 -17.34 -25.48
C GLY A 590 4.10 -16.21 -24.44
N ASN A 591 5.30 -15.81 -24.03
CA ASN A 591 5.50 -14.63 -23.19
C ASN A 591 5.03 -13.36 -23.92
N ILE A 592 4.54 -12.38 -23.16
CA ILE A 592 4.17 -11.06 -23.66
C ILE A 592 4.79 -10.01 -22.75
N GLN A 593 5.56 -9.10 -23.34
CA GLN A 593 6.04 -7.90 -22.67
C GLN A 593 5.26 -6.68 -23.17
N ARG A 594 4.73 -5.87 -22.25
CA ARG A 594 3.89 -4.72 -22.57
C ARG A 594 4.58 -3.42 -22.13
N LEU A 595 4.60 -2.45 -23.04
CA LEU A 595 4.79 -1.03 -22.73
C LEU A 595 3.46 -0.31 -22.82
N GLY A 596 3.10 0.48 -21.81
CA GLY A 596 1.79 1.12 -21.77
C GLY A 596 0.73 0.28 -21.06
N HIS A 597 -0.54 0.61 -21.25
CA HIS A 597 -1.65 -0.02 -20.54
C HIS A 597 -2.93 -0.08 -21.37
N GLN A 598 -3.88 -0.90 -20.95
CA GLN A 598 -5.18 -0.95 -21.60
C GLN A 598 -6.12 0.11 -20.99
N PRO A 599 -6.77 0.96 -21.82
CA PRO A 599 -7.70 1.97 -21.31
C PRO A 599 -8.92 1.32 -20.65
N TYR A 600 -9.36 1.90 -19.53
CA TYR A 600 -10.60 1.49 -18.87
C TYR A 600 -11.79 2.15 -19.57
N LYS A 601 -12.66 1.34 -20.21
CA LYS A 601 -13.95 1.74 -20.81
C LYS A 601 -13.90 2.57 -22.11
N LEU A 602 -13.06 2.20 -23.08
CA LEU A 602 -13.29 2.68 -24.46
C LEU A 602 -14.06 1.61 -25.24
N SER A 603 -15.18 2.02 -25.85
CA SER A 603 -16.14 1.16 -26.58
C SER A 603 -15.60 0.65 -27.91
N SER A 604 -14.51 1.23 -28.42
CA SER A 604 -13.76 0.75 -29.58
C SER A 604 -12.27 0.89 -29.31
N CYS A 605 -11.57 -0.23 -29.32
CA CYS A 605 -10.10 -0.27 -29.36
C CYS A 605 -9.71 -1.09 -30.59
N ASP A 606 -8.82 -0.54 -31.40
CA ASP A 606 -8.25 -1.23 -32.55
C ASP A 606 -6.88 -1.76 -32.18
N THR A 607 -6.57 -2.97 -32.65
CA THR A 607 -5.24 -3.56 -32.46
C THR A 607 -4.59 -3.76 -33.81
N LEU A 608 -3.44 -3.11 -34.00
CA LEU A 608 -2.60 -3.25 -35.18
C LEU A 608 -1.52 -4.28 -34.93
N TYR A 609 -1.17 -5.08 -35.94
CA TYR A 609 -0.20 -6.18 -35.80
C TYR A 609 0.97 -6.03 -36.79
N PHE A 610 2.14 -6.52 -36.38
CA PHE A 610 3.32 -6.69 -37.22
C PHE A 610 4.06 -7.96 -36.83
N LEU A 611 4.13 -8.93 -37.74
CA LEU A 611 4.87 -10.17 -37.51
C LEU A 611 6.36 -9.92 -37.71
N ILE A 612 7.20 -10.50 -36.87
CA ILE A 612 8.67 -10.40 -36.91
C ILE A 612 9.25 -11.82 -36.85
N ASP A 613 10.24 -12.11 -37.70
CA ASP A 613 10.97 -13.37 -37.71
C ASP A 613 12.24 -13.28 -36.86
N GLY A 614 12.06 -13.11 -35.54
CA GLY A 614 13.18 -12.97 -34.60
C GLY A 614 14.09 -14.20 -34.59
N ALA A 615 13.52 -15.40 -34.76
CA ALA A 615 14.27 -16.65 -34.84
C ALA A 615 15.17 -16.71 -36.08
N GLY A 616 14.72 -16.15 -37.20
CA GLY A 616 15.53 -15.96 -38.40
C GLY A 616 16.49 -14.76 -38.36
N GLY A 617 16.65 -14.09 -37.21
CA GLY A 617 17.55 -12.94 -37.07
C GLY A 617 16.99 -11.62 -37.59
N GLU A 618 15.68 -11.52 -37.78
CA GLU A 618 15.05 -10.23 -38.05
C GLU A 618 14.99 -9.39 -36.76
N ILE A 619 15.51 -8.17 -36.84
CA ILE A 619 15.54 -7.23 -35.72
C ILE A 619 14.94 -5.90 -36.13
N ILE A 620 14.45 -5.16 -35.15
CA ILE A 620 14.05 -3.77 -35.33
C ILE A 620 15.32 -2.92 -35.41
N GLU A 621 15.45 -2.15 -36.48
CA GLU A 621 16.64 -1.34 -36.74
C GLU A 621 16.38 0.14 -36.47
N THR A 622 15.22 0.66 -36.89
CA THR A 622 14.91 2.09 -36.74
C THR A 622 13.47 2.32 -36.28
N ILE A 623 13.29 3.44 -35.58
CA ILE A 623 11.98 3.95 -35.15
C ILE A 623 11.87 5.42 -35.51
N GLU A 624 10.72 5.78 -36.07
CA GLU A 624 10.34 7.17 -36.35
C GLU A 624 9.05 7.51 -35.61
N VAL A 625 8.95 8.72 -35.07
CA VAL A 625 7.83 9.13 -34.20
C VAL A 625 7.19 10.43 -34.68
N ASP A 626 5.87 10.54 -34.53
CA ASP A 626 5.12 11.79 -34.69
C ASP A 626 4.49 12.18 -33.34
N LEU A 627 4.79 13.40 -32.90
CA LEU A 627 4.33 13.95 -31.63
C LEU A 627 3.46 15.19 -31.85
N LYS A 628 2.36 15.29 -31.10
CA LYS A 628 1.54 16.50 -31.02
C LYS A 628 1.93 17.33 -29.81
N THR A 629 2.21 18.61 -29.99
CA THR A 629 2.31 19.54 -28.85
C THR A 629 0.93 19.73 -28.24
N SER A 630 0.76 19.44 -26.95
CA SER A 630 -0.51 19.70 -26.26
C SER A 630 -0.63 21.17 -25.87
N LEU A 631 -1.72 21.84 -26.27
CA LEU A 631 -2.05 23.20 -25.82
C LEU A 631 -2.44 23.26 -24.33
N ALA A 632 -2.84 22.12 -23.73
CA ALA A 632 -3.25 22.03 -22.32
C ALA A 632 -2.06 21.91 -21.35
N HIS A 633 -0.86 21.59 -21.85
CA HIS A 633 0.36 21.48 -21.07
C HIS A 633 1.44 22.40 -21.67
N PRO A 634 1.52 23.67 -21.22
CA PRO A 634 2.47 24.64 -21.77
C PRO A 634 3.95 24.24 -21.61
N GLU A 635 4.25 23.19 -20.81
CA GLU A 635 5.61 22.66 -20.59
C GLU A 635 6.13 21.72 -21.70
N GLY A 636 5.42 21.60 -22.83
CA GLY A 636 5.95 20.93 -24.03
C GLY A 636 5.85 19.40 -24.02
N VAL A 637 4.94 18.83 -23.22
CA VAL A 637 4.65 17.39 -23.25
C VAL A 637 4.03 17.04 -24.60
N GLY A 638 4.81 16.37 -25.43
CA GLY A 638 4.33 15.76 -26.67
C GLY A 638 3.29 14.67 -26.34
N LYS A 639 2.31 14.49 -27.22
CA LYS A 639 1.40 13.34 -27.25
C LYS A 639 1.80 12.46 -28.44
N LEU A 640 2.04 11.16 -28.22
CA LEU A 640 2.38 10.23 -29.29
C LEU A 640 1.16 9.98 -30.17
N ARG A 641 1.23 10.44 -31.41
CA ARG A 641 0.14 10.26 -32.40
C ARG A 641 0.34 9.00 -33.23
N SER A 642 1.58 8.79 -33.68
CA SER A 642 1.94 7.64 -34.50
C SER A 642 3.43 7.33 -34.38
N PHE A 643 3.81 6.12 -34.73
CA PHE A 643 5.21 5.74 -34.88
C PHE A 643 5.37 4.69 -35.98
N GLN A 644 6.53 4.66 -36.61
CA GLN A 644 6.90 3.68 -37.62
C GLN A 644 8.11 2.87 -37.15
N ILE A 645 8.07 1.58 -37.42
CA ILE A 645 9.15 0.63 -37.16
C ILE A 645 9.72 0.17 -38.50
N SER A 646 11.06 0.14 -38.64
CA SER A 646 11.75 -0.53 -39.74
C SER A 646 12.68 -1.65 -39.24
N THR A 647 12.84 -2.69 -40.04
CA THR A 647 13.66 -3.87 -39.73
C THR A 647 14.91 -3.92 -40.60
N ASN A 648 15.92 -4.69 -40.16
CA ASN A 648 17.14 -4.98 -40.93
C ASN A 648 16.89 -5.73 -42.26
N ARG A 649 15.67 -6.21 -42.48
CA ARG A 649 15.22 -6.84 -43.74
C ARG A 649 14.48 -5.87 -44.66
N GLY A 650 14.50 -4.57 -44.36
CA GLY A 650 13.83 -3.53 -45.15
C GLY A 650 12.30 -3.51 -45.02
N ARG A 651 11.71 -4.30 -44.11
CA ARG A 651 10.27 -4.25 -43.83
C ARG A 651 9.94 -3.11 -42.89
N GLN A 652 8.79 -2.47 -43.10
CA GLN A 652 8.32 -1.34 -42.31
C GLN A 652 6.85 -1.51 -41.91
N LYS A 653 6.48 -0.92 -40.76
CA LYS A 653 5.09 -0.81 -40.33
C LYS A 653 4.84 0.51 -39.62
N HIS A 654 3.86 1.26 -40.13
CA HIS A 654 3.34 2.45 -39.49
C HIS A 654 2.17 2.08 -38.57
N PHE A 655 2.23 2.55 -37.33
CA PHE A 655 1.20 2.38 -36.31
C PHE A 655 0.60 3.73 -35.96
N HIS A 656 -0.72 3.85 -36.06
CA HIS A 656 -1.44 5.09 -35.79
C HIS A 656 -2.86 4.82 -35.30
N GLY A 657 -3.43 5.79 -34.59
CA GLY A 657 -4.85 5.83 -34.29
C GLY A 657 -5.69 6.34 -35.46
N GLU A 658 -7.00 6.47 -35.26
CA GLU A 658 -7.89 7.12 -36.23
C GLU A 658 -7.58 8.62 -36.31
N LEU A 659 -7.19 9.08 -37.51
CA LEU A 659 -6.93 10.50 -37.76
C LEU A 659 -8.27 11.25 -37.82
N ARG A 660 -8.44 12.28 -36.99
CA ARG A 660 -9.63 13.14 -37.09
C ARG A 660 -9.53 13.98 -38.38
N SER A 661 -10.66 14.18 -39.04
CA SER A 661 -10.78 14.82 -40.36
C SER A 661 -10.24 16.27 -40.47
N LEU A 662 -9.91 16.92 -39.35
CA LEU A 662 -9.37 18.28 -39.28
C LEU A 662 -7.89 18.35 -38.86
N GLU A 663 -7.20 17.22 -38.72
CA GLU A 663 -5.81 17.20 -38.26
C GLU A 663 -4.77 17.21 -39.38
N GLN A 664 -3.62 17.83 -39.09
CA GLN A 664 -2.46 17.79 -40.00
C GLN A 664 -1.97 16.35 -40.21
N PRO A 665 -1.39 16.05 -41.40
CA PRO A 665 -0.74 14.76 -41.68
C PRO A 665 0.34 14.45 -40.65
N TYR A 666 0.62 13.15 -40.47
CA TYR A 666 1.71 12.70 -39.59
C TYR A 666 3.06 13.16 -40.15
N SER A 667 3.94 13.69 -39.29
CA SER A 667 5.30 14.09 -39.60
C SER A 667 6.27 13.23 -38.80
N LEU A 668 6.59 12.05 -39.35
CA LEU A 668 7.51 11.10 -38.73
C LEU A 668 8.93 11.68 -38.69
N ARG A 669 9.56 11.59 -37.51
CA ARG A 669 10.96 12.00 -37.30
C ARG A 669 11.76 10.82 -36.74
N PRO A 670 12.95 10.52 -37.28
CA PRO A 670 13.77 9.42 -36.80
C PRO A 670 14.26 9.67 -35.38
N VAL A 671 14.25 8.62 -34.57
CA VAL A 671 14.84 8.61 -33.23
C VAL A 671 16.29 8.14 -33.33
N ALA A 672 17.23 8.97 -32.89
CA ALA A 672 18.66 8.67 -33.01
C ALA A 672 19.08 7.52 -32.09
N ILE A 673 19.74 6.50 -32.65
CA ILE A 673 20.38 5.39 -31.94
C ILE A 673 21.88 5.64 -31.81
N ILE A 674 22.51 5.10 -30.76
CA ILE A 674 23.97 5.19 -30.61
C ILE A 674 24.65 4.35 -31.71
N PRO A 675 25.59 4.91 -32.48
CA PRO A 675 26.30 4.14 -33.50
C PRO A 675 26.99 2.90 -32.93
N GLY A 676 26.84 1.76 -33.62
CA GLY A 676 27.43 0.48 -33.20
C GLY A 676 26.64 -0.27 -32.12
N THR A 677 25.46 0.23 -31.73
CA THR A 677 24.55 -0.46 -30.81
C THR A 677 23.35 -1.02 -31.56
N THR A 678 22.70 -2.03 -30.97
CA THR A 678 21.44 -2.61 -31.46
C THR A 678 20.28 -2.09 -30.63
N LEU A 679 19.14 -1.82 -31.26
CA LEU A 679 17.91 -1.44 -30.59
C LEU A 679 17.32 -2.63 -29.81
N THR A 680 17.18 -2.51 -28.49
CA THR A 680 16.74 -3.62 -27.63
C THR A 680 15.55 -3.28 -26.74
N GLY A 681 15.11 -2.02 -26.67
CA GLY A 681 13.97 -1.64 -25.84
C GLY A 681 13.35 -0.30 -26.21
N LEU A 682 12.19 -0.03 -25.61
CA LEU A 682 11.47 1.25 -25.71
C LEU A 682 11.13 1.77 -24.32
N TYR A 683 11.04 3.08 -24.19
CA TYR A 683 10.50 3.73 -23.01
C TYR A 683 9.52 4.85 -23.35
N THR A 684 8.62 5.17 -22.42
CA THR A 684 7.58 6.19 -22.58
C THR A 684 7.32 6.87 -21.24
N GLU A 685 6.93 8.14 -21.26
CA GLU A 685 6.39 8.80 -20.06
C GLU A 685 4.95 8.35 -19.83
N TRP A 686 4.65 7.91 -18.61
CA TRP A 686 3.30 7.57 -18.18
C TRP A 686 2.46 8.83 -17.96
N LEU A 687 1.26 8.83 -18.53
CA LEU A 687 0.22 9.81 -18.25
C LEU A 687 -1.06 9.08 -17.82
N GLN A 688 -1.65 9.49 -16.69
CA GLN A 688 -2.82 8.83 -16.10
C GLN A 688 -4.03 8.82 -17.04
N THR A 689 -4.22 9.88 -17.84
CA THR A 689 -5.47 10.12 -18.59
C THR A 689 -5.30 10.14 -20.11
N SER A 690 -4.09 9.95 -20.63
CA SER A 690 -3.76 10.32 -22.00
C SER A 690 -2.68 9.43 -22.63
N GLY A 691 -2.93 8.11 -22.68
CA GLY A 691 -2.12 7.14 -23.43
C GLY A 691 -0.61 7.29 -23.21
N MET A 692 0.18 7.04 -24.25
CA MET A 692 1.64 7.27 -24.25
C MET A 692 1.97 8.72 -24.63
N ALA A 693 2.74 9.43 -23.81
CA ALA A 693 3.12 10.81 -24.11
C ALA A 693 4.15 10.86 -25.25
N CYS A 694 5.19 10.04 -25.15
CA CYS A 694 6.34 10.07 -26.03
C CYS A 694 6.93 8.66 -26.15
N LEU A 695 7.82 8.45 -27.11
CA LEU A 695 8.48 7.16 -27.31
C LEU A 695 9.98 7.38 -27.46
N GLY A 696 10.74 6.81 -26.53
CA GLY A 696 12.19 6.76 -26.54
C GLY A 696 12.67 5.34 -26.80
N ILE A 697 13.95 5.23 -27.14
CA ILE A 697 14.60 3.97 -27.51
C ILE A 697 15.73 3.62 -26.54
N ILE A 698 15.90 2.32 -26.33
CA ILE A 698 16.99 1.73 -25.56
C ILE A 698 17.84 0.89 -26.51
N SER A 699 19.15 1.09 -26.45
CA SER A 699 20.10 0.36 -27.28
C SER A 699 21.27 -0.21 -26.47
N GLU A 700 21.88 -1.28 -26.96
CA GLU A 700 22.95 -2.02 -26.29
C GLU A 700 24.05 -2.44 -27.28
N PHE A 701 25.29 -2.53 -26.80
CA PHE A 701 26.34 -3.22 -27.55
C PHE A 701 26.09 -4.72 -27.50
N VAL A 702 25.83 -5.32 -28.66
CA VAL A 702 25.69 -6.77 -28.80
C VAL A 702 27.06 -7.32 -29.16
N GLU A 703 27.67 -8.14 -28.31
CA GLU A 703 28.91 -8.83 -28.64
C GLU A 703 28.67 -9.71 -29.87
N GLU A 704 29.39 -9.45 -30.96
CA GLU A 704 29.44 -10.35 -32.10
C GLU A 704 29.96 -11.72 -31.60
N LEU A 705 29.19 -12.79 -31.83
CA LEU A 705 29.67 -14.15 -31.71
C LEU A 705 30.96 -14.27 -32.52
N SER A 706 32.08 -14.25 -31.81
CA SER A 706 33.39 -14.54 -32.37
C SER A 706 33.29 -15.85 -33.14
N LYS A 707 33.45 -15.76 -34.47
CA LYS A 707 33.64 -16.93 -35.33
C LYS A 707 34.71 -17.82 -34.66
N PRO A 708 34.49 -19.14 -34.53
CA PRO A 708 35.50 -20.00 -33.94
C PRO A 708 36.77 -19.89 -34.78
N SER A 709 37.80 -19.33 -34.19
CA SER A 709 39.13 -19.31 -34.77
C SER A 709 39.58 -20.76 -34.94
N THR A 710 39.86 -21.13 -36.18
CA THR A 710 40.55 -22.37 -36.53
C THR A 710 41.83 -22.47 -35.71
N LEU A 711 41.84 -23.35 -34.72
CA LEU A 711 43.05 -23.75 -34.00
C LEU A 711 43.97 -24.48 -34.98
N THR A 712 45.01 -23.78 -35.42
CA THR A 712 46.16 -24.40 -36.08
C THR A 712 46.97 -25.16 -35.04
N THR A 713 47.00 -26.48 -35.17
CA THR A 713 47.78 -27.39 -34.33
C THR A 713 49.28 -27.14 -34.54
N CYS A 714 49.98 -26.58 -33.54
CA CYS A 714 51.44 -26.58 -33.52
C CYS A 714 51.95 -27.89 -32.89
N GLN A 715 52.72 -28.63 -33.69
CA GLN A 715 53.47 -29.82 -33.28
C GLN A 715 54.54 -29.43 -32.23
N ILE A 716 54.59 -30.18 -31.14
CA ILE A 716 55.69 -30.14 -30.16
C ILE A 716 56.71 -31.18 -30.63
N GLY A 717 57.92 -30.73 -30.95
CA GLY A 717 59.06 -31.59 -31.24
C GLY A 717 59.70 -32.11 -29.95
N GLU A 718 59.85 -33.44 -29.90
CA GLU A 718 60.68 -34.16 -28.95
C GLU A 718 62.16 -33.82 -29.18
N THR A 719 62.91 -33.58 -28.10
CA THR A 719 64.37 -33.71 -28.10
C THR A 719 64.81 -34.44 -26.83
N ASP A 720 65.50 -35.54 -27.06
CA ASP A 720 66.19 -36.42 -26.11
C ASP A 720 67.40 -35.76 -25.42
N SER A 721 67.67 -36.17 -24.18
CA SER A 721 69.00 -36.28 -23.54
C SER A 721 68.83 -37.06 -22.21
N ILE A 722 68.98 -38.39 -22.16
CA ILE A 722 70.17 -39.26 -21.89
C ILE A 722 70.81 -39.08 -20.48
N GLU A 723 71.05 -40.24 -19.83
CA GLU A 723 71.84 -40.60 -18.62
C GLU A 723 71.05 -40.53 -17.29
N GLU A 724 70.80 -41.60 -16.52
CA GLU A 724 71.37 -42.95 -16.31
C GLU A 724 70.28 -44.05 -16.19
#